data_AF-A0A832CNV8-F1
#
_entry.id   AF-A0A832CNV8-F1
#
_cell.length_a   1.000
_cell.length_b   1.000
_cell.length_c   1.000
_cell.angle_alpha   90.00
_cell.angle_beta   90.00
_cell.angle_gamma   90.00
#
_symmetry.space_group_name_H-M   'P 1'
#
loop_
_entity.id
_entity.type
_entity.pdbx_description
1 polymer ?
#
loop_
_entity_poly.entity_id
_entity_poly.type
_entity_poly.pdbx_seq_one_letter_code
_entity_poly.pdbx_strand_id
1 'polypeptide(L)'
;GKKDINNNVIPDTYFEPIGDTGNDLGQQIKDAVSDILKRATSGTAVSVLATSAEGEGALFQAFFRPIHFEADHTVSWLGYLQGLFIDPYGNIRADSDGDKKLKLTIDDIVHLSYSSSTGDTVAELFRDANGDGKPDTTSPYKTVPLTDLPTLWEAGKNLADTHPDDRTIFTTTDGTQAGKTLFTTSNASTLQTLLRAPSTDVAQDYINFVRGVDLSNKGYRDKRITINGSQRIWKLADIVYSTPTVVSVPSENYDLIYGDKTYFNFYNTYKNRKAVIYVGSNDGLLHAFSAGKFNQGDDGTGTSGYFTDPDNDMGKELWAFIPRSFLPHIQWQTDKNYKHIYGIDLKVKVVDVQITKGGTKQWATVLIGGMRLGGGPIQVGSEVINPSYFAIDVTNPSDPQILWEFSHPDLGLTLTYPAVVKKGTKWYAIFGSGPFHDDGTFVNTLYHDNNGYRAKSNKTAKFFIVDIDNKSSWTLNTNYWIKDTGITNAFMGNPVSLDIDLVVDSTKGFESDVVYSGVVQGLYIQQQTGKLVRMLTNNDDPAQWSISTIFQTSGYRPLLYAPAVSVRGSDLWIYIASGRFLHMYDKSLSIDTQKLYGFKDPCFNGSLVSTCTTTVTETDLADVSTVVVKIDGTISGTGSITGTPTNWESLKSVISQKKGWMMNLNTAQERGVAKPALIGDIVLFTTYLPTSDICSAGGTGYLYALYSLTGTAYIKPVIGYNTANNEIYKRTSMGIGTPSSISIHMGREKGGRAYIQQSTGAIMNVEFQTAARAKSGYILWREKW
;
A
#
# COMPACT_ATOMS: atom_id res chain seq x y z
N GLY A 1 -4.14 -12.70 46.16
CA GLY A 1 -5.18 -12.42 45.16
C GLY A 1 -4.87 -11.09 44.54
N LYS A 2 -4.65 -11.06 43.22
CA LYS A 2 -4.53 -9.80 42.46
C LYS A 2 -5.93 -9.22 42.30
N LYS A 3 -6.09 -7.92 42.59
CA LYS A 3 -7.31 -7.14 42.36
C LYS A 3 -7.21 -6.43 41.00
N ASP A 4 -8.32 -6.23 40.32
CA ASP A 4 -8.43 -5.51 39.05
C ASP A 4 -8.51 -3.97 39.23
N ILE A 5 -8.67 -3.24 38.12
CA ILE A 5 -8.64 -1.77 37.99
C ILE A 5 -9.75 -1.07 38.81
N ASN A 6 -10.84 -1.76 39.11
CA ASN A 6 -12.02 -1.31 39.84
C ASN A 6 -12.12 -1.94 41.24
N ASN A 7 -11.11 -2.70 41.63
CA ASN A 7 -10.90 -3.22 42.98
C ASN A 7 -11.97 -4.25 43.41
N ASN A 8 -12.61 -4.93 42.46
CA ASN A 8 -13.53 -6.04 42.68
C ASN A 8 -12.88 -7.42 42.37
N VAL A 9 -13.59 -8.50 42.71
CA VAL A 9 -13.08 -9.89 42.73
C VAL A 9 -13.57 -10.69 41.51
N ILE A 10 -14.04 -10.01 40.45
CA ILE A 10 -14.63 -10.62 39.25
C ILE A 10 -13.70 -10.35 38.06
N PRO A 11 -13.24 -11.35 37.30
CA PRO A 11 -12.41 -11.13 36.11
C PRO A 11 -13.11 -10.27 35.05
N ASP A 12 -12.40 -9.36 34.37
CA ASP A 12 -12.92 -8.47 33.29
C ASP A 12 -13.52 -9.22 32.07
N THR A 13 -13.41 -10.54 32.04
CA THR A 13 -14.00 -11.43 31.01
C THR A 13 -15.23 -12.20 31.53
N TYR A 14 -15.73 -11.88 32.72
CA TYR A 14 -16.85 -12.56 33.38
C TYR A 14 -18.06 -11.63 33.46
N PHE A 15 -19.06 -11.87 32.61
CA PHE A 15 -20.31 -11.12 32.56
C PHE A 15 -21.37 -11.88 33.35
N GLU A 16 -21.46 -11.65 34.66
CA GLU A 16 -22.60 -12.10 35.45
C GLU A 16 -23.66 -11.00 35.43
N PRO A 17 -24.91 -11.30 35.05
CA PRO A 17 -25.98 -10.31 35.04
C PRO A 17 -26.31 -9.91 36.48
N ILE A 18 -25.77 -8.77 36.94
CA ILE A 18 -26.23 -8.13 38.16
C ILE A 18 -27.46 -7.28 37.79
N GLY A 19 -28.60 -7.94 37.59
CA GLY A 19 -29.87 -7.27 37.30
C GLY A 19 -30.94 -8.20 36.72
N ASP A 20 -32.10 -8.23 37.35
CA ASP A 20 -33.27 -9.07 36.99
C ASP A 20 -34.03 -8.60 35.72
N THR A 21 -33.37 -7.95 34.75
CA THR A 21 -34.05 -7.57 33.48
C THR A 21 -33.17 -7.77 32.25
N GLY A 22 -33.73 -8.38 31.19
CA GLY A 22 -33.04 -8.68 29.93
C GLY A 22 -32.55 -7.47 29.12
N ASN A 23 -32.78 -6.23 29.59
CA ASN A 23 -32.27 -5.01 28.98
C ASN A 23 -30.78 -4.75 29.28
N ASP A 24 -30.26 -5.21 30.43
CA ASP A 24 -28.86 -5.00 30.82
C ASP A 24 -27.91 -5.86 29.98
N LEU A 25 -28.33 -7.07 29.62
CA LEU A 25 -27.58 -7.94 28.69
C LEU A 25 -27.52 -7.33 27.28
N GLY A 26 -28.63 -6.74 26.81
CA GLY A 26 -28.69 -6.05 25.53
C GLY A 26 -27.80 -4.81 25.48
N GLN A 27 -27.69 -4.07 26.57
CA GLN A 27 -26.81 -2.90 26.67
C GLN A 27 -25.34 -3.31 26.77
N GLN A 28 -25.00 -4.31 27.57
CA GLN A 28 -23.62 -4.80 27.69
C GLN A 28 -23.10 -5.45 26.39
N ILE A 29 -23.94 -6.16 25.64
CA ILE A 29 -23.58 -6.66 24.31
C ILE A 29 -23.37 -5.50 23.32
N LYS A 30 -24.22 -4.46 23.38
CA LYS A 30 -24.04 -3.26 22.56
C LYS A 30 -22.76 -2.52 22.93
N ASP A 31 -22.42 -2.42 24.20
CA ASP A 31 -21.22 -1.73 24.68
C ASP A 31 -19.96 -2.51 24.29
N ALA A 32 -19.96 -3.84 24.44
CA ALA A 32 -18.86 -4.71 23.99
C ALA A 32 -18.66 -4.68 22.46
N VAL A 33 -19.73 -4.72 21.68
CA VAL A 33 -19.67 -4.59 20.22
C VAL A 33 -19.26 -3.17 19.80
N SER A 34 -19.71 -2.15 20.53
CA SER A 34 -19.33 -0.75 20.29
C SER A 34 -17.85 -0.51 20.59
N ASP A 35 -17.30 -1.07 21.65
CA ASP A 35 -15.88 -0.95 22.00
C ASP A 35 -14.94 -1.68 21.03
N ILE A 36 -15.43 -2.71 20.33
CA ILE A 36 -14.70 -3.31 19.20
C ILE A 36 -14.73 -2.38 17.97
N LEU A 37 -15.82 -1.64 17.76
CA LEU A 37 -16.01 -0.81 16.56
C LEU A 37 -15.43 0.62 16.67
N LYS A 38 -15.12 1.09 17.89
CA LYS A 38 -14.50 2.42 18.16
C LYS A 38 -13.03 2.55 17.73
N ARG A 39 -12.37 1.44 17.41
CA ARG A 39 -10.91 1.31 17.34
C ARG A 39 -10.33 1.91 16.07
N ALA A 40 -9.18 2.59 16.19
CA ALA A 40 -8.39 2.99 15.05
C ALA A 40 -7.96 1.75 14.26
N THR A 41 -8.14 1.82 12.95
CA THR A 41 -7.82 0.76 12.00
C THR A 41 -7.06 1.38 10.83
N SER A 42 -6.23 0.60 10.16
CA SER A 42 -5.57 0.93 8.90
C SER A 42 -5.60 -0.30 8.02
N GLY A 43 -5.36 -0.20 6.73
CA GLY A 43 -5.09 -1.35 5.85
C GLY A 43 -3.90 -1.10 4.94
N THR A 44 -3.18 0.01 5.17
CA THR A 44 -2.20 0.56 4.23
C THR A 44 -0.88 0.88 4.92
N ALA A 45 0.17 1.06 4.11
CA ALA A 45 1.48 1.47 4.58
C ALA A 45 1.53 2.97 4.89
N VAL A 46 2.63 3.34 5.55
CA VAL A 46 3.02 4.72 5.78
C VAL A 46 3.78 5.26 4.58
N SER A 47 3.55 6.52 4.23
CA SER A 47 4.42 7.25 3.30
C SER A 47 5.55 7.92 4.04
N VAL A 48 6.78 7.67 3.63
CA VAL A 48 7.95 8.39 4.15
C VAL A 48 8.43 9.36 3.09
N LEU A 49 8.46 10.65 3.45
CA LEU A 49 9.14 11.69 2.69
C LEU A 49 10.47 11.97 3.40
N ALA A 50 11.53 11.29 2.99
CA ALA A 50 12.90 11.64 3.39
C ALA A 50 13.43 12.67 2.39
N THR A 51 13.69 13.87 2.87
CA THR A 51 14.09 15.02 2.03
C THR A 51 15.57 15.33 2.14
N SER A 52 16.27 14.74 3.11
CA SER A 52 17.72 14.88 3.27
C SER A 52 18.50 13.63 2.89
N ALA A 53 19.74 13.85 2.44
CA ALA A 53 20.74 12.79 2.28
C ALA A 53 21.11 12.11 3.63
N GLU A 54 20.64 12.66 4.75
CA GLU A 54 20.93 12.21 6.11
C GLU A 54 19.72 11.50 6.78
N GLY A 55 18.56 11.49 6.11
CA GLY A 55 17.36 10.74 6.52
C GLY A 55 16.24 11.58 7.17
N GLU A 56 16.46 12.82 7.56
CA GLU A 56 15.40 13.67 8.13
C GLU A 56 14.27 13.93 7.12
N GLY A 57 13.05 14.10 7.65
CA GLY A 57 11.90 14.45 6.84
C GLY A 57 10.59 14.30 7.58
N ALA A 58 9.57 13.84 6.86
CA ALA A 58 8.25 13.57 7.43
C ALA A 58 7.71 12.19 7.07
N LEU A 59 6.84 11.74 7.94
CA LEU A 59 6.07 10.53 7.86
C LEU A 59 4.61 10.91 7.71
N PHE A 60 3.95 10.46 6.65
CA PHE A 60 2.52 10.66 6.45
C PHE A 60 1.78 9.34 6.66
N GLN A 61 0.90 9.35 7.65
CA GLN A 61 0.15 8.18 8.09
C GLN A 61 -1.33 8.37 7.80
N ALA A 62 -1.93 7.37 7.15
CA ALA A 62 -3.36 7.26 7.02
C ALA A 62 -3.91 6.19 7.97
N PHE A 63 -5.06 6.46 8.57
CA PHE A 63 -5.84 5.51 9.38
C PHE A 63 -7.32 5.89 9.35
N PHE A 64 -8.19 5.04 9.90
CA PHE A 64 -9.63 5.27 9.92
C PHE A 64 -10.28 4.75 11.20
N ARG A 65 -11.49 5.24 11.49
CA ARG A 65 -12.36 4.73 12.54
C ARG A 65 -13.66 4.19 11.92
N PRO A 66 -13.97 2.88 12.05
CA PRO A 66 -15.20 2.31 11.54
C PRO A 66 -16.45 2.94 12.15
N ILE A 67 -16.42 3.25 13.45
CA ILE A 67 -17.48 3.95 14.17
C ILE A 67 -16.90 5.03 15.09
N HIS A 68 -17.52 6.19 15.07
CA HIS A 68 -17.34 7.33 15.95
C HIS A 68 -18.68 7.63 16.63
N PHE A 69 -18.63 7.90 17.94
CA PHE A 69 -19.83 8.17 18.74
C PHE A 69 -19.90 9.65 19.06
N GLU A 70 -21.00 10.26 18.66
CA GLU A 70 -21.44 11.56 19.16
C GLU A 70 -22.46 11.33 20.29
N ALA A 71 -22.83 12.40 20.99
CA ALA A 71 -23.74 12.30 22.13
C ALA A 71 -25.13 11.72 21.76
N ASP A 72 -25.60 11.98 20.53
CA ASP A 72 -26.95 11.67 20.06
C ASP A 72 -27.00 10.77 18.81
N HIS A 73 -25.86 10.49 18.17
CA HIS A 73 -25.78 9.68 16.95
C HIS A 73 -24.41 9.01 16.78
N THR A 74 -24.28 8.17 15.76
CA THR A 74 -23.01 7.56 15.36
C THR A 74 -22.65 7.94 13.95
N VAL A 75 -21.36 8.20 13.73
CA VAL A 75 -20.79 8.43 12.41
C VAL A 75 -19.86 7.27 12.10
N SER A 76 -19.97 6.70 10.91
CA SER A 76 -19.14 5.56 10.52
C SER A 76 -18.07 5.94 9.51
N TRP A 77 -16.99 5.17 9.46
CA TRP A 77 -15.95 5.22 8.43
C TRP A 77 -15.29 6.59 8.22
N LEU A 78 -14.77 7.17 9.32
CA LEU A 78 -14.00 8.41 9.27
C LEU A 78 -12.55 8.09 8.88
N GLY A 79 -12.02 8.73 7.85
CA GLY A 79 -10.60 8.65 7.51
C GLY A 79 -9.80 9.82 8.05
N TYR A 80 -8.56 9.55 8.42
CA TYR A 80 -7.59 10.50 8.94
C TYR A 80 -6.30 10.41 8.14
N LEU A 81 -5.66 11.55 7.91
CA LEU A 81 -4.34 11.64 7.30
C LEU A 81 -3.53 12.68 8.06
N GLN A 82 -2.41 12.27 8.65
CA GLN A 82 -1.59 13.12 9.51
C GLN A 82 -0.13 13.12 9.12
N GLY A 83 0.55 14.24 9.39
CA GLY A 83 2.00 14.39 9.24
C GLY A 83 2.73 14.30 10.58
N LEU A 84 3.79 13.51 10.63
CA LEU A 84 4.73 13.36 11.75
C LEU A 84 6.15 13.61 11.28
N PHE A 85 7.06 13.94 12.20
CA PHE A 85 8.47 14.10 11.87
C PHE A 85 9.21 12.76 11.84
N ILE A 86 10.28 12.71 11.07
CA ILE A 86 11.32 11.68 11.16
C ILE A 86 12.65 12.37 11.46
N ASP A 87 13.28 11.95 12.55
CA ASP A 87 14.58 12.46 12.96
C ASP A 87 15.77 11.79 12.21
N PRO A 88 17.01 12.29 12.35
CA PRO A 88 18.18 11.74 11.67
C PRO A 88 18.47 10.27 12.01
N TYR A 89 18.00 9.82 13.17
CA TYR A 89 18.15 8.46 13.68
C TYR A 89 17.00 7.55 13.21
N GLY A 90 16.01 8.11 12.50
CA GLY A 90 14.83 7.43 12.00
C GLY A 90 13.79 7.17 13.09
N ASN A 91 13.77 7.94 14.19
CA ASN A 91 12.64 7.90 15.13
C ASN A 91 11.49 8.75 14.57
N ILE A 92 10.27 8.29 14.85
CA ILE A 92 9.06 9.08 14.60
C ILE A 92 8.94 10.10 15.73
N ARG A 93 8.66 11.36 15.40
CA ARG A 93 8.55 12.45 16.37
C ARG A 93 7.24 13.21 16.22
N ALA A 94 6.66 13.61 17.35
CA ALA A 94 5.52 14.52 17.40
C ALA A 94 5.99 15.97 17.17
N ASP A 95 5.07 16.86 16.82
CA ASP A 95 5.31 18.31 16.85
C ASP A 95 4.79 18.84 18.20
N SER A 96 5.62 18.73 19.24
CA SER A 96 5.15 18.82 20.63
C SER A 96 4.83 20.25 21.07
N ASP A 97 5.48 21.25 20.47
CA ASP A 97 5.21 22.67 20.71
C ASP A 97 4.40 23.34 19.58
N GLY A 98 4.14 22.62 18.48
CA GLY A 98 3.34 23.07 17.35
C GLY A 98 4.03 24.12 16.49
N ASP A 99 5.36 24.27 16.61
CA ASP A 99 6.14 25.25 15.88
C ASP A 99 6.55 24.76 14.48
N LYS A 100 6.31 23.47 14.18
CA LYS A 100 6.63 22.80 12.91
C LYS A 100 8.13 22.74 12.63
N LYS A 101 8.97 22.74 13.68
CA LYS A 101 10.43 22.65 13.60
C LYS A 101 10.92 21.50 14.45
N LEU A 102 11.59 20.55 13.82
CA LEU A 102 12.13 19.39 14.50
C LEU A 102 13.30 19.78 15.41
N LYS A 103 13.08 19.72 16.72
CA LYS A 103 14.06 19.90 17.79
C LYS A 103 14.04 18.68 18.68
N LEU A 104 15.13 17.89 18.66
CA LEU A 104 15.19 16.62 19.37
C LEU A 104 14.94 16.72 20.89
N THR A 105 15.26 17.87 21.48
CA THR A 105 15.07 18.13 22.92
C THR A 105 13.67 18.58 23.32
N ILE A 106 12.82 18.95 22.35
CA ILE A 106 11.45 19.43 22.57
C ILE A 106 10.44 18.42 22.02
N ASP A 107 10.68 17.95 20.80
CA ASP A 107 9.81 17.03 20.08
C ASP A 107 10.00 15.60 20.55
N ASP A 108 8.90 15.06 21.08
CA ASP A 108 8.92 13.76 21.73
C ASP A 108 9.06 12.63 20.70
N ILE A 109 9.82 11.60 21.08
CA ILE A 109 9.86 10.34 20.34
C ILE A 109 8.51 9.65 20.52
N VAL A 110 7.94 9.17 19.41
CA VAL A 110 6.63 8.53 19.35
C VAL A 110 6.81 7.05 19.03
N HIS A 111 6.34 6.19 19.94
CA HIS A 111 6.09 4.78 19.65
C HIS A 111 4.59 4.55 19.48
N LEU A 112 4.19 4.01 18.33
CA LEU A 112 2.79 3.69 18.06
C LEU A 112 2.57 2.20 18.32
N SER A 113 1.78 1.89 19.34
CA SER A 113 1.54 0.51 19.77
C SER A 113 0.04 0.25 19.96
N TYR A 114 -0.36 -1.01 19.76
CA TYR A 114 -1.72 -1.44 20.08
C TYR A 114 -1.81 -1.73 21.57
N SER A 115 -2.71 -1.03 22.27
CA SER A 115 -2.95 -1.27 23.69
C SER A 115 -4.02 -2.34 23.88
N SER A 116 -3.67 -3.47 24.51
CA SER A 116 -4.63 -4.53 24.81
C SER A 116 -5.64 -4.12 25.89
N SER A 117 -5.35 -3.12 26.71
CA SER A 117 -6.25 -2.65 27.78
C SER A 117 -7.35 -1.73 27.25
N THR A 118 -7.04 -0.85 26.30
CA THR A 118 -8.03 0.04 25.68
C THR A 118 -8.61 -0.53 24.39
N GLY A 119 -7.95 -1.53 23.81
CA GLY A 119 -8.28 -2.07 22.50
C GLY A 119 -8.01 -1.11 21.34
N ASP A 120 -7.34 0.02 21.56
CA ASP A 120 -7.09 1.03 20.54
C ASP A 120 -5.57 1.20 20.33
N THR A 121 -5.20 1.79 19.18
CA THR A 121 -3.82 2.21 18.95
C THR A 121 -3.56 3.50 19.72
N VAL A 122 -2.48 3.47 20.50
CA VAL A 122 -2.03 4.60 21.32
C VAL A 122 -0.66 5.07 20.86
N ALA A 123 -0.40 6.35 21.09
CA ALA A 123 0.91 6.93 20.93
C ALA A 123 1.57 7.09 22.30
N GLU A 124 2.69 6.40 22.48
CA GLU A 124 3.54 6.45 23.67
C GLU A 124 4.63 7.49 23.42
N LEU A 125 4.67 8.53 24.26
CA LEU A 125 5.58 9.67 24.12
C LEU A 125 6.77 9.53 25.08
N PHE A 126 7.98 9.71 24.54
CA PHE A 126 9.24 9.62 25.25
C PHE A 126 10.05 10.91 25.08
N ARG A 127 10.69 11.34 26.17
CA ARG A 127 11.60 12.49 26.19
C ARG A 127 12.99 12.07 25.71
N ASP A 128 13.66 13.02 25.06
CA ASP A 128 15.06 12.96 24.63
C ASP A 128 15.72 14.31 25.03
N ALA A 129 15.83 14.55 26.33
CA ALA A 129 16.28 15.84 26.85
C ALA A 129 17.75 16.14 26.55
N ASN A 130 18.54 15.12 26.24
CA ASN A 130 19.95 15.24 25.86
C ASN A 130 20.15 15.34 24.33
N GLY A 131 19.11 15.11 23.53
CA GLY A 131 19.13 15.21 22.07
C GLY A 131 19.97 14.12 21.40
N ASP A 132 20.14 12.96 22.03
CA ASP A 132 20.99 11.87 21.53
C ASP A 132 20.26 10.90 20.58
N GLY A 133 18.97 11.14 20.34
CA GLY A 133 18.15 10.30 19.47
C GLY A 133 17.59 9.06 20.15
N LYS A 134 17.68 8.94 21.49
CA LYS A 134 17.17 7.81 22.25
C LYS A 134 16.21 8.27 23.34
N PRO A 135 15.21 7.44 23.69
CA PRO A 135 14.41 7.66 24.88
C PRO A 135 15.28 7.70 26.14
N ASP A 136 15.16 8.76 26.95
CA ASP A 136 15.82 8.87 28.26
C ASP A 136 15.35 7.80 29.25
N THR A 137 14.12 7.30 29.04
CA THR A 137 13.45 6.31 29.89
C THR A 137 12.96 5.12 29.09
N THR A 138 12.86 3.96 29.74
CA THR A 138 12.30 2.75 29.13
C THR A 138 10.77 2.75 29.08
N SER A 139 10.13 3.62 29.86
CA SER A 139 8.66 3.77 29.92
C SER A 139 8.25 5.14 29.41
N PRO A 140 7.11 5.27 28.70
CA PRO A 140 6.64 6.55 28.22
C PRO A 140 6.22 7.45 29.38
N TYR A 141 6.42 8.76 29.24
CA TYR A 141 5.96 9.73 30.23
C TYR A 141 4.47 10.07 30.05
N LYS A 142 3.93 9.88 28.84
CA LYS A 142 2.55 10.11 28.48
C LYS A 142 2.13 9.15 27.38
N THR A 143 0.90 8.66 27.48
CA THR A 143 0.25 7.86 26.43
C THR A 143 -1.03 8.58 26.00
N VAL A 144 -1.22 8.80 24.70
CA VAL A 144 -2.40 9.49 24.15
C VAL A 144 -3.07 8.65 23.07
N PRO A 145 -4.39 8.81 22.84
CA PRO A 145 -5.05 8.28 21.66
C PRO A 145 -4.39 8.81 20.37
N LEU A 146 -4.40 8.02 19.31
CA LEU A 146 -3.80 8.42 18.03
C LEU A 146 -4.38 9.73 17.46
N THR A 147 -5.66 10.02 17.70
CA THR A 147 -6.36 11.24 17.24
C THR A 147 -5.93 12.52 17.97
N ASP A 148 -5.27 12.36 19.11
CA ASP A 148 -4.85 13.44 20.02
C ASP A 148 -3.33 13.62 20.00
N LEU A 149 -2.63 12.87 19.15
CA LEU A 149 -1.19 13.00 18.93
C LEU A 149 -0.89 14.38 18.34
N PRO A 150 0.04 15.16 18.95
CA PRO A 150 0.52 16.39 18.34
C PRO A 150 1.21 16.09 17.01
N THR A 151 0.62 16.60 15.93
CA THR A 151 1.02 16.32 14.54
C THR A 151 1.30 17.63 13.84
N LEU A 152 2.07 17.58 12.75
CA LEU A 152 2.32 18.74 11.89
C LEU A 152 1.03 19.36 11.36
N TRP A 153 0.06 18.49 11.05
CA TRP A 153 -1.28 18.79 10.58
C TRP A 153 -2.10 17.50 10.51
N GLU A 154 -3.43 17.63 10.47
CA GLU A 154 -4.36 16.53 10.23
C GLU A 154 -5.38 16.97 9.17
N ALA A 155 -5.38 16.28 8.02
CA ALA A 155 -6.11 16.70 6.85
C ALA A 155 -7.64 16.56 7.01
N GLY A 156 -8.13 15.58 7.77
CA GLY A 156 -9.55 15.40 8.05
C GLY A 156 -10.15 16.60 8.79
N LYS A 157 -9.47 17.10 9.84
CA LYS A 157 -9.82 18.31 10.59
C LYS A 157 -9.79 19.54 9.69
N ASN A 158 -8.71 19.74 8.94
CA ASN A 158 -8.62 20.85 7.98
C ASN A 158 -9.76 20.82 6.95
N LEU A 159 -10.09 19.64 6.44
CA LEU A 159 -11.17 19.46 5.48
C LEU A 159 -12.55 19.63 6.12
N ALA A 160 -12.71 19.26 7.39
CA ALA A 160 -13.94 19.48 8.15
C ALA A 160 -14.24 20.97 8.34
N ASP A 161 -13.20 21.79 8.54
CA ASP A 161 -13.29 23.26 8.63
C ASP A 161 -13.43 23.96 7.27
N THR A 162 -13.10 23.29 6.17
CA THR A 162 -13.23 23.85 4.82
C THR A 162 -14.70 23.96 4.40
N HIS A 163 -15.13 25.13 3.92
CA HIS A 163 -16.49 25.34 3.42
C HIS A 163 -16.72 24.48 2.17
N PRO A 164 -17.90 23.85 1.99
CA PRO A 164 -18.17 22.99 0.82
C PRO A 164 -17.93 23.67 -0.53
N ASP A 165 -18.15 24.98 -0.64
CA ASP A 165 -17.93 25.75 -1.88
C ASP A 165 -16.45 26.04 -2.17
N ASP A 166 -15.59 26.04 -1.15
CA ASP A 166 -14.15 26.26 -1.31
C ASP A 166 -13.41 25.01 -1.82
N ARG A 167 -14.09 23.84 -1.82
CA ARG A 167 -13.53 22.59 -2.33
C ARG A 167 -13.51 22.55 -3.86
N THR A 168 -12.32 22.32 -4.40
CA THR A 168 -12.12 22.08 -5.84
C THR A 168 -12.20 20.58 -6.13
N ILE A 169 -13.38 20.12 -6.50
CA ILE A 169 -13.61 18.72 -6.91
C ILE A 169 -13.93 18.70 -8.39
N PHE A 170 -13.25 17.86 -9.15
CA PHE A 170 -13.55 17.66 -10.57
C PHE A 170 -13.76 16.18 -10.90
N THR A 171 -14.47 15.95 -11.98
CA THR A 171 -14.72 14.63 -12.57
C THR A 171 -14.60 14.74 -14.08
N THR A 172 -14.95 13.67 -14.80
CA THR A 172 -14.98 13.66 -16.26
C THR A 172 -16.22 12.93 -16.77
N THR A 173 -16.83 13.45 -17.82
CA THR A 173 -18.00 12.85 -18.46
C THR A 173 -17.64 11.71 -19.42
N ASP A 174 -16.39 11.67 -19.91
CA ASP A 174 -15.94 10.74 -20.94
C ASP A 174 -14.60 10.06 -20.64
N GLY A 175 -13.97 10.36 -19.49
CA GLY A 175 -12.67 9.81 -19.13
C GLY A 175 -11.48 10.61 -19.65
N THR A 176 -11.68 11.77 -20.28
CA THR A 176 -10.61 12.58 -20.90
C THR A 176 -10.52 13.97 -20.28
N GLN A 177 -9.46 14.72 -20.63
CA GLN A 177 -9.33 16.14 -20.29
C GLN A 177 -10.44 17.00 -20.89
N ALA A 178 -10.92 16.67 -22.10
CA ALA A 178 -11.97 17.45 -22.76
C ALA A 178 -13.32 17.31 -22.03
N GLY A 179 -13.58 16.13 -21.45
CA GLY A 179 -14.74 15.90 -20.59
C GLY A 179 -14.56 16.36 -19.13
N LYS A 180 -13.41 16.94 -18.75
CA LYS A 180 -13.16 17.43 -17.39
C LYS A 180 -14.20 18.49 -17.03
N THR A 181 -14.86 18.30 -15.90
CA THR A 181 -15.88 19.23 -15.39
C THR A 181 -15.81 19.35 -13.87
N LEU A 182 -16.21 20.51 -13.34
CA LEU A 182 -16.30 20.74 -11.90
C LEU A 182 -17.50 19.98 -11.32
N PHE A 183 -17.27 19.30 -10.20
CA PHE A 183 -18.30 18.59 -9.46
C PHE A 183 -19.04 19.57 -8.53
N THR A 184 -19.90 20.38 -9.13
CA THR A 184 -20.73 21.41 -8.47
C THR A 184 -22.18 21.29 -8.93
N THR A 185 -23.11 21.83 -8.15
CA THR A 185 -24.56 21.78 -8.44
C THR A 185 -24.92 22.43 -9.77
N SER A 186 -24.11 23.37 -10.27
CA SER A 186 -24.26 23.95 -11.60
C SER A 186 -24.16 22.93 -12.74
N ASN A 187 -23.44 21.82 -12.53
CA ASN A 187 -23.28 20.72 -13.49
C ASN A 187 -24.19 19.52 -13.19
N ALA A 188 -25.17 19.66 -12.29
CA ALA A 188 -26.04 18.56 -11.88
C ALA A 188 -26.81 17.93 -13.06
N SER A 189 -27.32 18.75 -14.00
CA SER A 189 -28.02 18.24 -15.19
C SER A 189 -27.09 17.43 -16.09
N THR A 190 -25.84 17.86 -16.27
CA THR A 190 -24.82 17.16 -17.06
C THR A 190 -24.44 15.82 -16.40
N LEU A 191 -24.37 15.79 -15.07
CA LEU A 191 -23.93 14.62 -14.31
C LEU A 191 -25.07 13.67 -13.91
N GLN A 192 -26.34 14.07 -14.05
CA GLN A 192 -27.50 13.34 -13.53
C GLN A 192 -27.50 11.86 -13.95
N THR A 193 -27.31 11.58 -15.24
CA THR A 193 -27.30 10.21 -15.76
C THR A 193 -26.14 9.41 -15.20
N LEU A 194 -24.92 9.96 -15.17
CA LEU A 194 -23.73 9.30 -14.64
C LEU A 194 -23.84 9.03 -13.14
N LEU A 195 -24.49 9.93 -12.40
CA LEU A 195 -24.80 9.76 -10.98
C LEU A 195 -25.94 8.78 -10.71
N ARG A 196 -26.64 8.32 -11.76
CA ARG A 196 -27.88 7.55 -11.67
C ARG A 196 -28.94 8.22 -10.79
N ALA A 197 -28.93 9.55 -10.76
CA ALA A 197 -29.89 10.31 -9.99
C ALA A 197 -31.25 10.35 -10.72
N PRO A 198 -32.37 10.06 -10.03
CA PRO A 198 -33.70 10.03 -10.65
C PRO A 198 -34.18 11.40 -11.14
N SER A 199 -33.65 12.49 -10.58
CA SER A 199 -33.93 13.87 -11.00
C SER A 199 -32.67 14.74 -10.85
N THR A 200 -32.68 15.92 -11.46
CA THR A 200 -31.61 16.91 -11.29
C THR A 200 -31.48 17.37 -9.83
N ASP A 201 -32.60 17.48 -9.08
CA ASP A 201 -32.57 17.84 -7.66
C ASP A 201 -31.83 16.79 -6.81
N VAL A 202 -32.05 15.50 -7.09
CA VAL A 202 -31.31 14.43 -6.41
C VAL A 202 -29.83 14.43 -6.83
N ALA A 203 -29.53 14.77 -8.09
CA ALA A 203 -28.15 14.95 -8.52
C ALA A 203 -27.46 16.10 -7.76
N GLN A 204 -28.17 17.21 -7.51
CA GLN A 204 -27.67 18.31 -6.68
C GLN A 204 -27.43 17.87 -5.24
N ASP A 205 -28.32 17.06 -4.66
CA ASP A 205 -28.14 16.50 -3.31
C ASP A 205 -26.93 15.57 -3.24
N TYR A 206 -26.72 14.67 -4.22
CA TYR A 206 -25.52 13.82 -4.27
C TYR A 206 -24.25 14.64 -4.37
N ILE A 207 -24.26 15.69 -5.19
CA ILE A 207 -23.12 16.61 -5.32
C ILE A 207 -22.85 17.32 -4.00
N ASN A 208 -23.87 17.91 -3.39
CA ASN A 208 -23.77 18.61 -2.11
C ASN A 208 -23.30 17.68 -0.98
N PHE A 209 -23.78 16.43 -0.95
CA PHE A 209 -23.36 15.44 0.04
C PHE A 209 -21.86 15.17 -0.04
N VAL A 210 -21.33 14.92 -1.23
CA VAL A 210 -19.89 14.66 -1.46
C VAL A 210 -19.05 15.91 -1.17
N ARG A 211 -19.53 17.10 -1.54
CA ARG A 211 -18.88 18.38 -1.22
C ARG A 211 -18.84 18.66 0.29
N GLY A 212 -19.75 18.06 1.06
CA GLY A 212 -19.76 18.12 2.53
C GLY A 212 -20.83 19.04 3.11
N VAL A 213 -21.96 19.22 2.41
CA VAL A 213 -23.17 19.85 2.95
C VAL A 213 -23.91 18.84 3.83
N ASP A 214 -24.41 19.30 4.98
CA ASP A 214 -25.29 18.49 5.82
C ASP A 214 -26.66 18.32 5.15
N LEU A 215 -27.02 17.07 4.85
CA LEU A 215 -28.31 16.69 4.30
C LEU A 215 -29.02 15.64 5.18
N SER A 216 -28.61 15.51 6.45
CA SER A 216 -29.21 14.57 7.41
C SER A 216 -30.71 14.79 7.59
N ASN A 217 -31.17 16.05 7.51
CA ASN A 217 -32.59 16.43 7.55
C ASN A 217 -33.40 15.92 6.34
N LYS A 218 -32.75 15.62 5.21
CA LYS A 218 -33.35 15.00 4.02
C LYS A 218 -33.26 13.47 4.03
N GLY A 219 -32.77 12.88 5.13
CA GLY A 219 -32.66 11.43 5.28
C GLY A 219 -31.41 10.82 4.64
N TYR A 220 -30.39 11.62 4.32
CA TYR A 220 -29.08 11.11 3.92
C TYR A 220 -28.23 10.72 5.14
N ARG A 221 -27.14 9.99 4.89
CA ARG A 221 -26.15 9.60 5.90
C ARG A 221 -25.65 10.80 6.72
N ASP A 222 -25.60 10.65 8.04
CA ASP A 222 -25.04 11.66 8.94
C ASP A 222 -23.50 11.60 8.96
N LYS A 223 -22.88 12.78 8.90
CA LYS A 223 -21.43 12.98 8.93
C LYS A 223 -21.01 14.08 9.91
N ARG A 224 -21.91 14.49 10.80
CA ARG A 224 -21.67 15.53 11.79
C ARG A 224 -20.77 15.02 12.90
N ILE A 225 -19.72 15.75 13.23
CA ILE A 225 -18.89 15.45 14.40
C ILE A 225 -18.55 16.70 15.19
N THR A 226 -18.20 16.55 16.47
CA THR A 226 -17.80 17.63 17.35
C THR A 226 -16.27 17.76 17.38
N ILE A 227 -15.75 18.88 16.89
CA ILE A 227 -14.32 19.21 16.93
C ILE A 227 -14.16 20.46 17.80
N ASN A 228 -13.36 20.36 18.88
CA ASN A 228 -13.11 21.48 19.80
C ASN A 228 -14.40 22.18 20.30
N GLY A 229 -15.43 21.39 20.61
CA GLY A 229 -16.72 21.87 21.10
C GLY A 229 -17.64 22.49 20.03
N SER A 230 -17.26 22.43 18.75
CA SER A 230 -18.10 22.91 17.64
C SER A 230 -18.45 21.79 16.67
N GLN A 231 -19.71 21.75 16.23
CA GLN A 231 -20.15 20.79 15.23
C GLN A 231 -19.55 21.13 13.85
N ARG A 232 -19.08 20.10 13.15
CA ARG A 232 -18.50 20.15 11.80
C ARG A 232 -19.02 18.98 10.98
N ILE A 233 -18.85 19.06 9.66
CA ILE A 233 -19.12 17.92 8.76
C ILE A 233 -17.79 17.27 8.41
N TRP A 234 -17.62 16.01 8.79
CA TRP A 234 -16.46 15.22 8.39
C TRP A 234 -16.59 14.83 6.92
N LYS A 235 -15.59 15.17 6.12
CA LYS A 235 -15.63 15.02 4.66
C LYS A 235 -14.68 13.94 4.14
N LEU A 236 -13.64 13.59 4.89
CA LEU A 236 -12.65 12.58 4.49
C LEU A 236 -13.14 11.18 4.89
N ALA A 237 -13.50 10.36 3.92
CA ALA A 237 -13.84 8.96 4.18
C ALA A 237 -12.59 8.14 4.51
N ASP A 238 -12.82 6.93 5.01
CA ASP A 238 -11.79 5.98 5.39
C ASP A 238 -10.81 5.68 4.24
N ILE A 239 -9.52 5.74 4.60
CA ILE A 239 -8.39 5.35 3.74
C ILE A 239 -7.94 3.99 4.23
N VAL A 240 -8.41 2.92 3.58
CA VAL A 240 -8.12 1.56 4.00
C VAL A 240 -6.83 1.07 3.37
N TYR A 241 -6.76 0.99 2.04
CA TYR A 241 -5.63 0.36 1.36
C TYR A 241 -4.82 1.30 0.45
N SER A 242 -5.35 2.48 0.15
CA SER A 242 -4.61 3.48 -0.61
C SER A 242 -3.50 4.09 0.25
N THR A 243 -2.26 3.69 0.04
CA THR A 243 -1.10 4.30 0.69
C THR A 243 -0.97 5.76 0.23
N PRO A 244 -0.90 6.74 1.15
CA PRO A 244 -0.57 8.11 0.77
C PRO A 244 0.72 8.11 -0.04
N THR A 245 0.76 8.83 -1.15
CA THR A 245 1.95 8.88 -2.01
C THR A 245 2.38 10.32 -2.19
N VAL A 246 3.57 10.63 -1.70
CA VAL A 246 4.12 11.98 -1.75
C VAL A 246 4.82 12.20 -3.09
N VAL A 247 4.54 13.34 -3.70
CA VAL A 247 5.21 13.83 -4.91
C VAL A 247 5.86 15.16 -4.58
N SER A 248 7.19 15.19 -4.61
CA SER A 248 8.01 16.37 -4.34
C SER A 248 9.09 16.48 -5.42
N VAL A 249 10.37 16.43 -5.09
CA VAL A 249 11.46 16.39 -6.06
C VAL A 249 11.28 15.20 -7.04
N PRO A 250 11.52 15.38 -8.35
CA PRO A 250 11.54 14.26 -9.31
C PRO A 250 12.47 13.14 -8.84
N SER A 251 11.97 11.90 -8.79
CA SER A 251 12.59 10.80 -8.04
C SER A 251 13.25 9.72 -8.89
N GLU A 252 13.04 9.70 -10.21
CA GLU A 252 13.50 8.61 -11.07
C GLU A 252 15.00 8.65 -11.39
N ASN A 253 15.65 9.80 -11.22
CA ASN A 253 17.10 10.00 -11.42
C ASN A 253 17.63 9.47 -12.78
N TYR A 254 16.84 9.61 -13.86
CA TYR A 254 17.24 9.08 -15.18
C TYR A 254 18.51 9.73 -15.74
N ASP A 255 18.82 10.95 -15.32
CA ASP A 255 20.06 11.67 -15.60
C ASP A 255 21.28 11.00 -14.93
N LEU A 256 21.14 10.52 -13.70
CA LEU A 256 22.21 9.86 -12.94
C LEU A 256 22.40 8.40 -13.36
N ILE A 257 21.29 7.68 -13.61
CA ILE A 257 21.32 6.24 -13.90
C ILE A 257 21.61 5.98 -15.39
N TYR A 258 20.99 6.74 -16.30
CA TYR A 258 21.07 6.49 -17.75
C TYR A 258 21.77 7.61 -18.53
N GLY A 259 22.19 8.70 -17.89
CA GLY A 259 22.83 9.83 -18.55
C GLY A 259 21.87 10.70 -19.38
N ASP A 260 20.56 10.65 -19.12
CA ASP A 260 19.57 11.45 -19.83
C ASP A 260 19.63 12.95 -19.42
N LYS A 261 20.30 13.74 -20.24
CA LYS A 261 20.44 15.20 -20.03
C LYS A 261 19.11 15.95 -20.07
N THR A 262 18.10 15.44 -20.78
CA THR A 262 16.79 16.09 -20.85
C THR A 262 16.04 15.95 -19.54
N TYR A 263 16.25 14.83 -18.83
CA TYR A 263 15.70 14.64 -17.49
C TYR A 263 16.37 15.55 -16.46
N PHE A 264 17.67 15.83 -16.58
CA PHE A 264 18.36 16.79 -15.71
C PHE A 264 17.72 18.19 -15.75
N ASN A 265 17.27 18.63 -16.94
CA ASN A 265 16.56 19.90 -17.09
C ASN A 265 15.19 19.86 -16.39
N PHE A 266 14.47 18.74 -16.51
CA PHE A 266 13.20 18.51 -15.80
C PHE A 266 13.41 18.52 -14.28
N TYR A 267 14.41 17.79 -13.78
CA TYR A 267 14.80 17.78 -12.38
C TYR A 267 15.07 19.20 -11.86
N ASN A 268 15.91 19.99 -12.55
CA ASN A 268 16.22 21.36 -12.11
C ASN A 268 15.01 22.30 -12.11
N THR A 269 14.06 22.08 -13.01
CA THR A 269 12.82 22.86 -13.08
C THR A 269 11.88 22.53 -11.91
N TYR A 270 11.74 21.24 -11.57
CA TYR A 270 10.73 20.77 -10.63
C TYR A 270 11.26 20.35 -9.25
N LYS A 271 12.57 20.41 -8.99
CA LYS A 271 13.16 20.06 -7.68
C LYS A 271 12.59 20.85 -6.49
N ASN A 272 12.08 22.06 -6.75
CA ASN A 272 11.50 22.95 -5.75
C ASN A 272 9.96 23.03 -5.84
N ARG A 273 9.30 22.15 -6.58
CA ARG A 273 7.84 22.16 -6.67
C ARG A 273 7.22 21.84 -5.30
N LYS A 274 5.99 22.32 -5.10
CA LYS A 274 5.20 22.01 -3.90
C LYS A 274 5.08 20.50 -3.71
N ALA A 275 5.35 20.03 -2.50
CA ALA A 275 5.15 18.64 -2.15
C ALA A 275 3.65 18.38 -1.92
N VAL A 276 3.11 17.38 -2.62
CA VAL A 276 1.69 17.03 -2.55
C VAL A 276 1.54 15.55 -2.23
N ILE A 277 0.59 15.23 -1.37
CA ILE A 277 0.21 13.86 -1.00
C ILE A 277 -1.03 13.49 -1.77
N TYR A 278 -0.92 12.45 -2.60
CA TYR A 278 -2.04 11.86 -3.30
C TYR A 278 -2.51 10.61 -2.59
N VAL A 279 -3.80 10.54 -2.29
CA VAL A 279 -4.40 9.39 -1.60
C VAL A 279 -5.84 9.20 -2.07
N GLY A 280 -6.19 7.98 -2.47
CA GLY A 280 -7.57 7.58 -2.69
C GLY A 280 -8.29 7.25 -1.38
N SER A 281 -9.59 7.49 -1.34
CA SER A 281 -10.46 7.11 -0.22
C SER A 281 -11.76 6.45 -0.69
N ASN A 282 -12.46 5.85 0.27
CA ASN A 282 -13.69 5.11 0.00
C ASN A 282 -14.94 5.99 -0.21
N ASP A 283 -14.80 7.32 -0.10
CA ASP A 283 -15.73 8.30 -0.69
C ASP A 283 -15.60 8.37 -2.23
N GLY A 284 -14.67 7.63 -2.83
CA GLY A 284 -14.54 7.56 -4.28
C GLY A 284 -13.71 8.70 -4.88
N LEU A 285 -13.05 9.47 -4.02
CA LEU A 285 -12.21 10.58 -4.42
C LEU A 285 -10.74 10.16 -4.36
N LEU A 286 -9.97 10.64 -5.33
CA LEU A 286 -8.54 10.84 -5.17
C LEU A 286 -8.33 12.25 -4.61
N HIS A 287 -7.78 12.36 -3.41
CA HIS A 287 -7.46 13.62 -2.77
C HIS A 287 -6.01 14.03 -3.03
N ALA A 288 -5.78 15.32 -3.21
CA ALA A 288 -4.47 15.94 -3.25
C ALA A 288 -4.31 16.90 -2.07
N PHE A 289 -3.49 16.54 -1.08
CA PHE A 289 -3.22 17.37 0.10
C PHE A 289 -1.85 18.03 0.01
N SER A 290 -1.73 19.31 0.39
CA SER A 290 -0.41 19.94 0.52
C SER A 290 0.37 19.30 1.66
N ALA A 291 1.59 18.85 1.40
CA ALA A 291 2.47 18.31 2.44
C ALA A 291 3.21 19.41 3.23
N GLY A 292 3.17 20.65 2.75
CA GLY A 292 4.08 21.72 3.16
C GLY A 292 5.46 21.59 2.51
N LYS A 293 6.37 22.52 2.80
CA LYS A 293 7.75 22.49 2.30
C LYS A 293 8.71 22.18 3.43
N PHE A 294 9.31 21.00 3.40
CA PHE A 294 10.40 20.65 4.31
C PHE A 294 11.70 21.34 3.89
N ASN A 295 12.38 21.94 4.85
CA ASN A 295 13.73 22.45 4.70
C ASN A 295 14.65 21.63 5.63
N GLN A 296 15.73 21.13 5.04
CA GLN A 296 16.74 20.38 5.77
C GLN A 296 17.62 21.33 6.60
N GLY A 297 18.00 20.88 7.80
CA GLY A 297 19.06 21.49 8.60
C GLY A 297 18.57 22.51 9.63
N ASP A 298 19.53 23.22 10.18
CA ASP A 298 19.31 24.21 11.24
C ASP A 298 18.81 25.55 10.65
N ASP A 299 17.69 26.05 11.18
CA ASP A 299 17.18 27.39 10.90
C ASP A 299 17.85 28.49 11.74
N GLY A 300 18.84 28.11 12.56
CA GLY A 300 19.53 28.96 13.52
C GLY A 300 18.94 28.88 14.93
N THR A 301 17.96 28.00 15.16
CA THR A 301 17.34 27.74 16.48
C THR A 301 17.64 26.35 17.04
N GLY A 302 18.60 25.63 16.45
CA GLY A 302 19.00 24.29 16.86
C GLY A 302 18.13 23.19 16.25
N THR A 303 17.57 23.43 15.07
CA THR A 303 16.68 22.47 14.40
C THR A 303 17.48 21.42 13.64
N SER A 304 16.94 20.21 13.54
CA SER A 304 17.43 19.19 12.61
C SER A 304 16.72 19.29 11.24
N GLY A 305 15.52 19.87 11.22
CA GLY A 305 14.79 20.20 10.00
C GLY A 305 13.48 20.90 10.34
N TYR A 306 12.83 21.53 9.37
CA TYR A 306 11.60 22.29 9.65
C TYR A 306 10.70 22.40 8.44
N PHE A 307 9.39 22.48 8.69
CA PHE A 307 8.41 22.79 7.66
C PHE A 307 8.18 24.29 7.56
N THR A 308 8.20 24.78 6.33
CA THR A 308 7.67 26.09 5.97
C THR A 308 6.35 25.92 5.23
N ASP A 309 5.43 26.83 5.48
CA ASP A 309 4.13 26.87 4.84
C ASP A 309 3.88 28.26 4.23
N PRO A 310 4.61 28.62 3.15
CA PRO A 310 4.53 29.95 2.56
C PRO A 310 3.12 30.28 2.02
N ASP A 311 2.36 29.25 1.65
CA ASP A 311 1.04 29.38 1.05
C ASP A 311 -0.09 29.22 2.09
N ASN A 312 0.26 29.01 3.37
CA ASN A 312 -0.68 28.72 4.47
C ASN A 312 -1.68 27.61 4.09
N ASP A 313 -1.19 26.55 3.45
CA ASP A 313 -1.99 25.47 2.92
C ASP A 313 -1.55 24.08 3.36
N MET A 314 -0.57 23.98 4.25
CA MET A 314 -0.08 22.71 4.74
C MET A 314 -1.22 21.87 5.37
N GLY A 315 -1.38 20.64 4.87
CA GLY A 315 -2.47 19.74 5.24
C GLY A 315 -3.84 20.09 4.65
N LYS A 316 -3.98 21.13 3.80
CA LYS A 316 -5.24 21.45 3.10
C LYS A 316 -5.39 20.61 1.83
N GLU A 317 -6.63 20.29 1.50
CA GLU A 317 -7.00 19.69 0.21
C GLU A 317 -6.86 20.75 -0.90
N LEU A 318 -5.95 20.53 -1.83
CA LEU A 318 -5.74 21.39 -3.00
C LEU A 318 -6.82 21.14 -4.05
N TRP A 319 -7.14 19.87 -4.28
CA TRP A 319 -8.21 19.42 -5.15
C TRP A 319 -8.53 17.94 -4.89
N ALA A 320 -9.66 17.49 -5.42
CA ALA A 320 -10.00 16.08 -5.49
C ALA A 320 -10.56 15.68 -6.87
N PHE A 321 -10.37 14.41 -7.23
CA PHE A 321 -10.83 13.84 -8.50
C PHE A 321 -11.75 12.64 -8.28
N ILE A 322 -12.88 12.61 -8.98
CA ILE A 322 -13.78 11.45 -9.02
C ILE A 322 -13.70 10.83 -10.43
N PRO A 323 -13.20 9.59 -10.57
CA PRO A 323 -13.24 8.89 -11.85
C PRO A 323 -14.67 8.69 -12.34
N ARG A 324 -14.86 8.69 -13.66
CA ARG A 324 -16.16 8.48 -14.29
C ARG A 324 -16.78 7.16 -13.84
N SER A 325 -15.95 6.13 -13.70
CA SER A 325 -16.35 4.80 -13.24
C SER A 325 -16.98 4.75 -11.85
N PHE A 326 -16.72 5.76 -11.00
CA PHE A 326 -17.22 5.80 -9.64
C PHE A 326 -18.50 6.65 -9.47
N LEU A 327 -18.79 7.58 -10.39
CA LEU A 327 -19.99 8.43 -10.32
C LEU A 327 -21.30 7.64 -10.05
N PRO A 328 -21.54 6.47 -10.67
CA PRO A 328 -22.78 5.72 -10.44
C PRO A 328 -22.91 5.13 -9.03
N HIS A 329 -21.80 5.00 -8.30
CA HIS A 329 -21.73 4.40 -6.96
C HIS A 329 -22.05 5.41 -5.84
N ILE A 330 -21.98 6.71 -6.12
CA ILE A 330 -22.19 7.79 -5.13
C ILE A 330 -23.53 7.66 -4.41
N GLN A 331 -24.58 7.21 -5.09
CA GLN A 331 -25.91 7.01 -4.50
C GLN A 331 -25.87 6.19 -3.20
N TRP A 332 -25.03 5.14 -3.13
CA TRP A 332 -24.91 4.28 -1.96
C TRP A 332 -24.18 4.97 -0.81
N GLN A 333 -23.19 5.83 -1.10
CA GLN A 333 -22.50 6.58 -0.04
C GLN A 333 -23.41 7.54 0.69
N THR A 334 -24.44 8.03 -0.01
CA THR A 334 -25.42 8.97 0.55
C THR A 334 -26.50 8.27 1.36
N ASP A 335 -26.64 6.94 1.24
CA ASP A 335 -27.67 6.14 1.91
C ASP A 335 -27.54 6.23 3.44
N LYS A 336 -28.65 6.52 4.13
CA LYS A 336 -28.73 6.55 5.59
C LYS A 336 -28.25 5.26 6.25
N ASN A 337 -28.52 4.13 5.61
CA ASN A 337 -28.12 2.80 6.06
C ASN A 337 -26.86 2.31 5.34
N TYR A 338 -25.93 3.23 5.07
CA TYR A 338 -24.68 2.97 4.35
C TYR A 338 -24.01 1.67 4.80
N LYS A 339 -23.94 0.73 3.86
CA LYS A 339 -23.06 -0.43 3.96
C LYS A 339 -21.76 -0.04 3.29
N HIS A 340 -20.65 -0.29 3.98
CA HIS A 340 -19.33 0.08 3.49
C HIS A 340 -19.08 -0.44 2.08
N ILE A 341 -18.70 0.46 1.19
CA ILE A 341 -18.22 0.12 -0.15
C ILE A 341 -16.78 0.61 -0.28
N TYR A 342 -15.97 -0.17 -1.00
CA TYR A 342 -14.65 0.30 -1.42
C TYR A 342 -14.83 1.31 -2.57
N GLY A 343 -14.07 2.40 -2.51
CA GLY A 343 -14.06 3.48 -3.49
C GLY A 343 -12.80 3.49 -4.33
N ILE A 344 -12.05 4.59 -4.27
CA ILE A 344 -10.72 4.68 -4.88
C ILE A 344 -9.71 4.23 -3.84
N ASP A 345 -9.35 2.96 -3.89
CA ASP A 345 -8.65 2.30 -2.78
C ASP A 345 -7.33 1.64 -3.22
N LEU A 346 -6.99 1.76 -4.51
CA LEU A 346 -5.67 1.35 -4.99
C LEU A 346 -4.63 2.42 -4.65
N LYS A 347 -3.49 2.01 -4.09
CA LYS A 347 -2.31 2.87 -3.98
C LYS A 347 -1.99 3.47 -5.36
N VAL A 348 -1.86 4.79 -5.42
CA VAL A 348 -1.50 5.48 -6.66
C VAL A 348 -0.05 5.18 -7.06
N LYS A 349 0.17 4.95 -8.35
CA LYS A 349 1.51 4.81 -8.94
C LYS A 349 1.89 6.18 -9.51
N VAL A 350 2.95 6.77 -8.98
CA VAL A 350 3.55 7.98 -9.55
C VAL A 350 4.83 7.58 -10.28
N VAL A 351 5.05 8.18 -11.44
CA VAL A 351 6.24 7.97 -12.28
C VAL A 351 6.51 9.22 -13.12
N ASP A 352 7.79 9.51 -13.37
CA ASP A 352 8.17 10.51 -14.37
C ASP A 352 8.30 9.86 -15.75
N VAL A 353 7.59 10.39 -16.75
CA VAL A 353 7.51 9.83 -18.11
C VAL A 353 7.54 10.93 -19.16
N GLN A 354 7.78 10.58 -20.42
CA GLN A 354 7.69 11.54 -21.53
C GLN A 354 6.33 11.48 -22.22
N ILE A 355 5.59 12.59 -22.15
CA ILE A 355 4.29 12.76 -22.81
C ILE A 355 4.34 13.92 -23.81
N THR A 356 3.40 13.95 -24.75
CA THR A 356 3.34 14.97 -25.79
C THR A 356 2.65 16.23 -25.25
N LYS A 357 3.40 17.33 -25.21
CA LYS A 357 2.92 18.68 -24.85
C LYS A 357 3.29 19.64 -25.97
N GLY A 358 2.28 20.33 -26.52
CA GLY A 358 2.48 21.26 -27.64
C GLY A 358 3.13 20.60 -28.88
N GLY A 359 2.85 19.32 -29.13
CA GLY A 359 3.43 18.56 -30.24
C GLY A 359 4.87 18.04 -30.02
N THR A 360 5.44 18.25 -28.83
CA THR A 360 6.80 17.79 -28.49
C THR A 360 6.79 16.85 -27.29
N LYS A 361 7.70 15.88 -27.24
CA LYS A 361 7.88 15.01 -26.07
C LYS A 361 8.56 15.80 -24.95
N GLN A 362 7.90 15.83 -23.79
CA GLN A 362 8.38 16.52 -22.60
C GLN A 362 8.19 15.63 -21.38
N TRP A 363 9.11 15.74 -20.42
CA TRP A 363 8.99 15.06 -19.13
C TRP A 363 7.79 15.58 -18.34
N ALA A 364 7.08 14.65 -17.71
CA ALA A 364 5.94 14.91 -16.86
C ALA A 364 5.87 13.88 -15.74
N THR A 365 5.39 14.30 -14.57
CA THR A 365 5.04 13.40 -13.47
C THR A 365 3.61 12.96 -13.64
N VAL A 366 3.40 11.67 -13.89
CA VAL A 366 2.10 11.07 -14.10
C VAL A 366 1.73 10.21 -12.91
N LEU A 367 0.51 10.41 -12.42
CA LEU A 367 -0.15 9.59 -11.42
C LEU A 367 -1.12 8.63 -12.11
N ILE A 368 -1.08 7.35 -11.73
CA ILE A 368 -2.02 6.32 -12.18
C ILE A 368 -2.74 5.75 -10.95
N GLY A 369 -4.07 5.80 -10.95
CA GLY A 369 -4.92 5.30 -9.89
C GLY A 369 -5.93 4.26 -10.37
N GLY A 370 -6.62 3.63 -9.43
CA GLY A 370 -7.65 2.64 -9.70
C GLY A 370 -8.51 2.37 -8.46
N MET A 371 -9.56 1.56 -8.64
CA MET A 371 -10.59 1.33 -7.62
C MET A 371 -10.28 0.14 -6.70
N ARG A 372 -9.25 -0.65 -7.00
CA ARG A 372 -8.93 -1.91 -6.28
C ARG A 372 -10.12 -2.88 -6.24
N LEU A 373 -10.76 -3.06 -5.08
CA LEU A 373 -11.97 -3.87 -4.88
C LEU A 373 -13.24 -3.03 -4.97
N GLY A 374 -13.09 -1.71 -5.08
CA GLY A 374 -14.17 -0.78 -5.34
C GLY A 374 -14.64 -0.85 -6.78
N GLY A 375 -15.84 -0.34 -6.99
CA GLY A 375 -16.48 -0.36 -8.29
C GLY A 375 -17.21 -1.66 -8.61
N GLY A 376 -17.64 -1.77 -9.86
CA GLY A 376 -18.33 -2.92 -10.42
C GLY A 376 -19.01 -2.50 -11.73
N PRO A 377 -19.30 -3.43 -12.64
CA PRO A 377 -20.04 -3.11 -13.85
C PRO A 377 -21.44 -2.60 -13.46
N ILE A 378 -21.78 -1.38 -13.88
CA ILE A 378 -23.08 -0.75 -13.62
C ILE A 378 -23.69 -0.27 -14.92
N GLN A 379 -24.94 -0.65 -15.16
CA GLN A 379 -25.72 -0.11 -16.26
C GLN A 379 -26.09 1.36 -15.98
N VAL A 380 -25.70 2.24 -16.90
CA VAL A 380 -26.00 3.68 -16.88
C VAL A 380 -26.57 4.06 -18.24
N GLY A 381 -27.89 4.33 -18.29
CA GLY A 381 -28.57 4.52 -19.57
C GLY A 381 -28.36 3.32 -20.49
N SER A 382 -27.78 3.54 -21.66
CA SER A 382 -27.49 2.49 -22.66
C SER A 382 -26.09 1.87 -22.55
N GLU A 383 -25.22 2.34 -21.66
CA GLU A 383 -23.85 1.84 -21.50
C GLU A 383 -23.65 1.07 -20.19
N VAL A 384 -22.65 0.19 -20.17
CA VAL A 384 -22.13 -0.42 -18.95
C VAL A 384 -20.85 0.29 -18.56
N ILE A 385 -20.88 0.97 -17.42
CA ILE A 385 -19.68 1.57 -16.81
C ILE A 385 -18.94 0.47 -16.05
N ASN A 386 -17.74 0.13 -16.53
CA ASN A 386 -16.87 -0.88 -15.93
C ASN A 386 -15.84 -0.25 -14.97
N PRO A 387 -15.24 -1.04 -14.06
CA PRO A 387 -14.07 -0.61 -13.31
C PRO A 387 -12.96 -0.10 -14.23
N SER A 388 -12.24 0.92 -13.79
CA SER A 388 -11.25 1.60 -14.61
C SER A 388 -9.96 1.96 -13.86
N TYR A 389 -8.89 2.05 -14.63
CA TYR A 389 -7.69 2.77 -14.23
C TYR A 389 -7.74 4.18 -14.83
N PHE A 390 -7.20 5.17 -14.13
CA PHE A 390 -7.12 6.54 -14.64
C PHE A 390 -5.69 7.07 -14.50
N ALA A 391 -5.31 8.00 -15.36
CA ALA A 391 -4.03 8.68 -15.32
C ALA A 391 -4.19 10.20 -15.35
N ILE A 392 -3.41 10.90 -14.53
CA ILE A 392 -3.41 12.35 -14.39
C ILE A 392 -1.96 12.85 -14.44
N ASP A 393 -1.70 13.83 -15.28
CA ASP A 393 -0.46 14.61 -15.22
C ASP A 393 -0.55 15.58 -14.04
N VAL A 394 0.31 15.34 -13.05
CA VAL A 394 0.45 16.10 -11.81
C VAL A 394 1.79 16.83 -11.74
N THR A 395 2.43 17.06 -12.89
CA THR A 395 3.69 17.80 -12.98
C THR A 395 3.57 19.17 -12.31
N ASN A 396 2.49 19.88 -12.64
CA ASN A 396 2.05 21.07 -11.92
C ASN A 396 0.91 20.69 -10.96
N PRO A 397 1.17 20.65 -9.64
CA PRO A 397 0.15 20.22 -8.67
C PRO A 397 -1.07 21.13 -8.61
N SER A 398 -0.96 22.40 -9.02
CA SER A 398 -2.07 23.35 -9.01
C SER A 398 -2.98 23.26 -10.24
N ASP A 399 -2.56 22.57 -11.31
CA ASP A 399 -3.33 22.43 -12.55
C ASP A 399 -3.26 20.99 -13.10
N PRO A 400 -3.89 20.02 -12.42
CA PRO A 400 -3.86 18.62 -12.83
C PRO A 400 -4.60 18.39 -14.15
N GLN A 401 -3.96 17.65 -15.08
CA GLN A 401 -4.55 17.32 -16.38
C GLN A 401 -4.90 15.83 -16.45
N ILE A 402 -6.16 15.50 -16.68
CA ILE A 402 -6.61 14.12 -16.92
C ILE A 402 -6.00 13.66 -18.24
N LEU A 403 -5.21 12.60 -18.22
CA LEU A 403 -4.69 12.00 -19.44
C LEU A 403 -5.76 11.11 -20.05
N TRP A 404 -6.25 10.15 -19.26
CA TRP A 404 -7.23 9.19 -19.70
C TRP A 404 -7.83 8.40 -18.53
N GLU A 405 -8.96 7.77 -18.79
CA GLU A 405 -9.55 6.69 -18.02
C GLU A 405 -9.71 5.47 -18.94
N PHE A 406 -9.15 4.33 -18.55
CA PHE A 406 -9.18 3.08 -19.30
C PHE A 406 -10.06 2.06 -18.60
N SER A 407 -11.05 1.55 -19.33
CA SER A 407 -11.86 0.41 -18.92
C SER A 407 -12.03 -0.55 -20.09
N HIS A 408 -12.33 -1.81 -19.80
CA HIS A 408 -12.58 -2.83 -20.82
C HIS A 408 -13.55 -3.89 -20.28
N PRO A 409 -14.42 -4.52 -21.09
CA PRO A 409 -15.32 -5.57 -20.62
C PRO A 409 -14.62 -6.80 -20.01
N ASP A 410 -13.37 -7.07 -20.43
CA ASP A 410 -12.51 -8.11 -19.85
C ASP A 410 -11.65 -7.63 -18.67
N LEU A 411 -11.72 -6.34 -18.32
CA LEU A 411 -11.09 -5.81 -17.12
C LEU A 411 -12.07 -6.01 -15.95
N GLY A 412 -11.72 -6.93 -15.05
CA GLY A 412 -12.42 -7.09 -13.78
C GLY A 412 -12.10 -5.98 -12.78
N LEU A 413 -12.25 -6.27 -11.50
CA LEU A 413 -11.86 -5.34 -10.43
C LEU A 413 -10.39 -4.91 -10.59
N THR A 414 -10.10 -3.62 -10.47
CA THR A 414 -8.78 -3.02 -10.76
C THR A 414 -7.79 -3.23 -9.61
N LEU A 415 -7.58 -4.49 -9.23
CA LEU A 415 -6.81 -4.89 -8.05
C LEU A 415 -5.29 -4.68 -8.21
N THR A 416 -4.79 -4.75 -9.44
CA THR A 416 -3.35 -4.78 -9.69
C THR A 416 -2.72 -3.40 -9.54
N TYR A 417 -1.62 -3.32 -8.79
CA TYR A 417 -0.79 -2.12 -8.76
C TYR A 417 0.01 -2.03 -10.07
N PRO A 418 -0.13 -0.97 -10.87
CA PRO A 418 0.38 -0.96 -12.24
C PRO A 418 1.92 -0.90 -12.30
N ALA A 419 2.49 -1.61 -13.27
CA ALA A 419 3.88 -1.46 -13.68
C ALA A 419 3.98 -0.42 -14.82
N VAL A 420 5.13 0.23 -14.93
CA VAL A 420 5.40 1.19 -16.01
C VAL A 420 6.61 0.69 -16.80
N VAL A 421 6.48 0.71 -18.12
CA VAL A 421 7.49 0.25 -19.08
C VAL A 421 7.77 1.35 -20.08
N LYS A 422 9.04 1.65 -20.32
CA LYS A 422 9.47 2.39 -21.51
C LYS A 422 9.96 1.39 -22.56
N LYS A 423 9.50 1.55 -23.80
CA LYS A 423 10.07 0.86 -24.95
C LYS A 423 10.08 1.76 -26.18
N GLY A 424 11.26 1.92 -26.79
CA GLY A 424 11.48 2.92 -27.82
C GLY A 424 11.13 4.32 -27.30
N THR A 425 10.27 5.04 -28.01
CA THR A 425 9.84 6.40 -27.65
C THR A 425 8.55 6.44 -26.81
N LYS A 426 8.01 5.28 -26.43
CA LYS A 426 6.70 5.18 -25.79
C LYS A 426 6.81 4.68 -24.35
N TRP A 427 5.87 5.16 -23.54
CA TRP A 427 5.70 4.78 -22.16
C TRP A 427 4.34 4.10 -22.00
N TYR A 428 4.34 2.94 -21.36
CA TYR A 428 3.16 2.11 -21.19
C TYR A 428 2.88 1.87 -19.71
N ALA A 429 1.61 1.95 -19.33
CA ALA A 429 1.13 1.40 -18.07
C ALA A 429 0.63 -0.02 -18.31
N ILE A 430 1.03 -0.93 -17.42
CA ILE A 430 0.70 -2.35 -17.51
C ILE A 430 -0.01 -2.75 -16.23
N PHE A 431 -1.22 -3.28 -16.38
CA PHE A 431 -2.02 -3.82 -15.30
C PHE A 431 -2.61 -5.15 -15.73
N GLY A 432 -2.91 -6.00 -14.74
CA GLY A 432 -3.46 -7.31 -14.98
C GLY A 432 -4.98 -7.32 -14.88
N SER A 433 -5.61 -8.28 -15.56
CA SER A 433 -7.03 -8.58 -15.38
C SER A 433 -7.26 -8.97 -13.93
N GLY A 434 -8.09 -8.24 -13.20
CA GLY A 434 -8.45 -8.62 -11.84
C GLY A 434 -9.65 -9.58 -11.78
N PRO A 435 -10.12 -9.89 -10.56
CA PRO A 435 -11.28 -10.73 -10.33
C PRO A 435 -12.50 -10.29 -11.14
N PHE A 436 -13.15 -11.22 -11.84
CA PHE A 436 -14.32 -10.98 -12.68
C PHE A 436 -15.33 -12.12 -12.55
N HIS A 437 -16.60 -11.78 -12.37
CA HIS A 437 -17.68 -12.75 -12.28
C HIS A 437 -18.87 -12.19 -13.06
N ASP A 438 -19.31 -12.97 -14.05
CA ASP A 438 -20.53 -12.71 -14.80
C ASP A 438 -21.43 -13.91 -14.57
N ASP A 439 -22.26 -13.83 -13.52
CA ASP A 439 -23.30 -14.83 -13.29
C ASP A 439 -24.67 -14.39 -13.79
N GLY A 440 -24.81 -13.18 -14.35
CA GLY A 440 -26.09 -12.65 -14.86
C GLY A 440 -27.26 -12.70 -13.85
N THR A 441 -26.98 -13.10 -12.61
CA THR A 441 -27.92 -13.46 -11.56
C THR A 441 -27.16 -13.29 -10.26
N PHE A 442 -27.39 -12.17 -9.59
CA PHE A 442 -26.92 -11.88 -8.22
C PHE A 442 -27.49 -12.87 -7.15
N VAL A 443 -27.92 -14.07 -7.54
CA VAL A 443 -28.84 -14.93 -6.79
C VAL A 443 -28.26 -16.33 -6.50
N ASN A 444 -27.09 -16.70 -7.04
CA ASN A 444 -26.51 -18.00 -6.73
C ASN A 444 -25.71 -17.98 -5.41
N THR A 445 -26.29 -18.59 -4.37
CA THR A 445 -25.74 -18.75 -3.00
C THR A 445 -24.43 -19.55 -2.93
N LEU A 446 -24.00 -20.19 -4.03
CA LEU A 446 -22.69 -20.84 -4.13
C LEU A 446 -21.56 -19.86 -4.51
N TYR A 447 -21.89 -18.66 -5.00
CA TYR A 447 -20.93 -17.73 -5.61
C TYR A 447 -21.00 -16.29 -5.09
N HIS A 448 -22.13 -15.94 -4.49
CA HIS A 448 -22.30 -14.84 -3.54
C HIS A 448 -22.84 -15.43 -2.23
N ASP A 449 -22.49 -14.83 -1.11
CA ASP A 449 -23.32 -14.91 0.08
C ASP A 449 -23.60 -13.50 0.56
N ASN A 450 -24.40 -13.39 1.62
CA ASN A 450 -24.79 -12.12 2.23
C ASN A 450 -23.61 -11.22 2.66
N ASN A 451 -22.36 -11.67 2.47
CA ASN A 451 -21.15 -11.07 2.98
C ASN A 451 -20.12 -10.62 1.90
N GLY A 452 -20.39 -10.75 0.59
CA GLY A 452 -19.59 -10.05 -0.45
C GLY A 452 -19.02 -10.89 -1.61
N TYR A 453 -18.11 -10.27 -2.37
CA TYR A 453 -17.57 -10.77 -3.66
C TYR A 453 -16.36 -11.70 -3.45
N ARG A 454 -16.45 -12.97 -3.88
CA ARG A 454 -15.45 -14.02 -3.60
C ARG A 454 -14.08 -13.91 -4.31
N ALA A 455 -13.71 -12.73 -4.83
CA ALA A 455 -12.42 -12.40 -5.45
C ALA A 455 -11.84 -13.55 -6.31
N LYS A 456 -12.58 -13.92 -7.35
CA LYS A 456 -12.30 -15.00 -8.31
C LYS A 456 -12.53 -14.51 -9.74
N SER A 457 -12.04 -15.27 -10.72
CA SER A 457 -12.23 -14.96 -12.14
C SER A 457 -12.61 -16.21 -12.93
N ASN A 458 -13.70 -16.15 -13.70
CA ASN A 458 -14.05 -17.17 -14.70
C ASN A 458 -13.44 -16.89 -16.09
N LYS A 459 -12.68 -15.79 -16.23
CA LYS A 459 -11.96 -15.43 -17.45
C LYS A 459 -10.53 -15.97 -17.44
N THR A 460 -9.89 -15.92 -18.61
CA THR A 460 -8.43 -16.09 -18.71
C THR A 460 -7.72 -14.86 -18.13
N ALA A 461 -6.60 -15.10 -17.47
CA ALA A 461 -5.73 -14.05 -16.93
C ALA A 461 -5.00 -13.32 -18.08
N LYS A 462 -5.09 -11.98 -18.11
CA LYS A 462 -4.57 -11.12 -19.19
C LYS A 462 -3.78 -9.95 -18.65
N PHE A 463 -2.77 -9.49 -19.39
CA PHE A 463 -2.24 -8.14 -19.23
C PHE A 463 -2.98 -7.18 -20.16
N PHE A 464 -3.26 -5.99 -19.64
CA PHE A 464 -3.63 -4.82 -20.41
C PHE A 464 -2.44 -3.87 -20.42
N ILE A 465 -2.06 -3.42 -21.61
CA ILE A 465 -0.93 -2.53 -21.84
C ILE A 465 -1.52 -1.29 -22.48
N VAL A 466 -1.38 -0.12 -21.86
CA VAL A 466 -1.97 1.14 -22.36
C VAL A 466 -0.88 2.19 -22.55
N ASP A 467 -0.94 2.92 -23.65
CA ASP A 467 -0.05 4.06 -23.93
C ASP A 467 -0.38 5.19 -22.95
N ILE A 468 0.60 5.58 -22.12
CA ILE A 468 0.40 6.64 -21.11
C ILE A 468 0.12 7.99 -21.77
N ASP A 469 0.68 8.22 -22.95
CA ASP A 469 0.50 9.46 -23.71
C ASP A 469 -0.71 9.40 -24.66
N ASN A 470 -1.63 8.45 -24.47
CA ASN A 470 -2.82 8.40 -25.30
C ASN A 470 -3.68 9.67 -25.11
N LYS A 471 -3.96 10.37 -26.21
CA LYS A 471 -4.84 11.55 -26.29
C LYS A 471 -6.07 11.32 -27.17
N SER A 472 -6.35 10.06 -27.51
CA SER A 472 -7.36 9.65 -28.48
C SER A 472 -8.25 8.54 -27.95
N SER A 473 -9.31 8.19 -28.68
CA SER A 473 -10.16 7.05 -28.32
C SER A 473 -9.36 5.73 -28.31
N TRP A 474 -9.67 4.86 -27.35
CA TRP A 474 -9.00 3.57 -27.21
C TRP A 474 -9.22 2.68 -28.43
N THR A 475 -8.12 2.25 -29.05
CA THR A 475 -8.08 1.39 -30.23
C THR A 475 -7.08 0.26 -30.02
N LEU A 476 -7.56 -0.99 -30.12
CA LEU A 476 -6.75 -2.19 -29.91
C LEU A 476 -5.58 -2.23 -30.90
N ASN A 477 -4.41 -2.61 -30.41
CA ASN A 477 -3.13 -2.66 -31.13
C ASN A 477 -2.62 -1.31 -31.66
N THR A 478 -3.16 -0.20 -31.17
CA THR A 478 -2.70 1.16 -31.53
C THR A 478 -2.26 1.95 -30.31
N ASN A 479 -3.13 2.04 -29.29
CA ASN A 479 -2.86 2.74 -28.03
C ASN A 479 -3.18 1.89 -26.80
N TYR A 480 -3.80 0.72 -26.99
CA TYR A 480 -3.82 -0.33 -25.98
C TYR A 480 -3.66 -1.72 -26.61
N TRP A 481 -3.13 -2.67 -25.84
CA TRP A 481 -2.93 -4.05 -26.23
C TRP A 481 -3.38 -4.98 -25.11
N ILE A 482 -3.77 -6.19 -25.50
CA ILE A 482 -4.16 -7.25 -24.57
C ILE A 482 -3.24 -8.45 -24.81
N LYS A 483 -2.63 -8.94 -23.74
CA LYS A 483 -1.83 -10.16 -23.76
C LYS A 483 -2.45 -11.23 -22.89
N ASP A 484 -3.05 -12.23 -23.52
CA ASP A 484 -3.60 -13.38 -22.82
C ASP A 484 -2.49 -14.34 -22.41
N THR A 485 -2.52 -14.77 -21.14
CA THR A 485 -1.56 -15.75 -20.61
C THR A 485 -1.92 -17.19 -20.96
N GLY A 486 -3.14 -17.45 -21.44
CA GLY A 486 -3.72 -18.77 -21.63
C GLY A 486 -4.16 -19.46 -20.33
N ILE A 487 -3.94 -18.84 -19.17
CA ILE A 487 -4.30 -19.40 -17.87
C ILE A 487 -5.78 -19.13 -17.62
N THR A 488 -6.63 -20.14 -17.79
CA THR A 488 -8.08 -20.07 -17.58
C THR A 488 -8.46 -20.04 -16.10
N ASN A 489 -9.65 -19.49 -15.80
CA ASN A 489 -10.19 -19.36 -14.45
C ASN A 489 -9.23 -18.64 -13.50
N ALA A 490 -8.68 -17.52 -13.98
CA ALA A 490 -7.58 -16.87 -13.30
C ALA A 490 -7.65 -15.35 -13.43
N PHE A 491 -6.98 -14.69 -12.49
CA PHE A 491 -6.73 -13.27 -12.52
C PHE A 491 -5.27 -12.99 -12.14
N MET A 492 -4.80 -11.81 -12.53
CA MET A 492 -3.42 -11.40 -12.37
C MET A 492 -3.18 -10.79 -10.99
N GLY A 493 -1.99 -11.06 -10.45
CA GLY A 493 -1.41 -10.32 -9.33
C GLY A 493 -0.74 -9.02 -9.77
N ASN A 494 -0.01 -8.40 -8.85
CA ASN A 494 0.68 -7.14 -9.12
C ASN A 494 1.92 -7.37 -10.02
N PRO A 495 2.02 -6.70 -11.18
CA PRO A 495 3.21 -6.77 -12.03
C PRO A 495 4.39 -5.96 -11.46
N VAL A 496 5.61 -6.34 -11.87
CA VAL A 496 6.84 -5.56 -11.68
C VAL A 496 7.64 -5.56 -12.99
N SER A 497 8.06 -4.37 -13.43
CA SER A 497 8.97 -4.21 -14.57
C SER A 497 10.44 -4.18 -14.11
N LEU A 498 11.33 -4.62 -14.98
CA LEU A 498 12.77 -4.61 -14.76
C LEU A 498 13.49 -4.21 -16.06
N ASP A 499 14.43 -3.28 -15.91
CA ASP A 499 15.53 -3.01 -16.82
C ASP A 499 16.74 -3.79 -16.27
N ILE A 500 17.27 -4.74 -17.04
CA ILE A 500 18.31 -5.67 -16.59
C ILE A 500 19.69 -5.12 -16.92
N ASP A 501 19.84 -4.48 -18.07
CA ASP A 501 21.14 -4.09 -18.58
C ASP A 501 21.65 -2.77 -17.99
N LEU A 502 20.76 -1.95 -17.39
CA LEU A 502 21.07 -0.68 -16.71
C LEU A 502 22.09 0.14 -17.50
N VAL A 503 21.84 0.27 -18.80
CA VAL A 503 22.83 0.82 -19.72
C VAL A 503 22.92 2.34 -19.56
N VAL A 504 24.12 2.83 -19.21
CA VAL A 504 24.47 4.26 -19.26
C VAL A 504 24.71 4.66 -20.72
N ASP A 505 23.65 4.76 -21.51
CA ASP A 505 23.69 5.20 -22.90
C ASP A 505 22.70 6.35 -23.12
N SER A 506 23.25 7.53 -23.34
CA SER A 506 22.52 8.77 -23.63
C SER A 506 21.62 8.69 -24.88
N THR A 507 21.76 7.67 -25.72
CA THR A 507 20.96 7.47 -26.94
C THR A 507 19.75 6.54 -26.74
N LYS A 508 19.78 5.64 -25.73
CA LYS A 508 18.69 4.69 -25.45
C LYS A 508 17.88 5.06 -24.20
N GLY A 509 18.55 5.58 -23.17
CA GLY A 509 17.93 5.87 -21.87
C GLY A 509 17.32 4.62 -21.22
N PHE A 510 16.44 4.82 -20.23
CA PHE A 510 15.69 3.74 -19.57
C PHE A 510 14.87 2.90 -20.56
N GLU A 511 15.03 1.58 -20.58
CA GLU A 511 14.13 0.66 -21.29
C GLU A 511 13.87 -0.56 -20.44
N SER A 512 12.60 -0.98 -20.36
CA SER A 512 12.32 -2.23 -19.64
C SER A 512 12.52 -3.43 -20.56
N ASP A 513 13.08 -4.50 -20.02
CA ASP A 513 13.34 -5.76 -20.74
C ASP A 513 12.31 -6.86 -20.43
N VAL A 514 11.76 -6.82 -19.21
CA VAL A 514 10.89 -7.87 -18.70
C VAL A 514 9.89 -7.36 -17.67
N VAL A 515 8.71 -7.98 -17.66
CA VAL A 515 7.69 -7.81 -16.64
C VAL A 515 7.38 -9.16 -16.00
N TYR A 516 7.39 -9.23 -14.66
CA TYR A 516 6.95 -10.39 -13.90
C TYR A 516 5.62 -10.13 -13.22
N SER A 517 4.74 -11.12 -13.16
CA SER A 517 3.50 -11.03 -12.40
C SER A 517 3.07 -12.38 -11.86
N GLY A 518 2.54 -12.37 -10.63
CA GLY A 518 1.79 -13.50 -10.10
C GLY A 518 0.47 -13.68 -10.84
N VAL A 519 -0.08 -14.89 -10.77
CA VAL A 519 -1.40 -15.27 -11.28
C VAL A 519 -2.06 -16.16 -10.23
N VAL A 520 -3.31 -15.85 -9.89
CA VAL A 520 -4.16 -16.65 -9.02
C VAL A 520 -5.10 -17.47 -9.89
N GLN A 521 -4.93 -18.79 -9.89
CA GLN A 521 -5.69 -19.70 -10.76
C GLN A 521 -6.62 -20.60 -9.93
N GLY A 522 -7.91 -20.61 -10.25
CA GLY A 522 -8.92 -21.51 -9.67
C GLY A 522 -10.22 -20.81 -9.31
N LEU A 523 -11.36 -21.45 -9.60
CA LEU A 523 -12.70 -20.95 -9.26
C LEU A 523 -13.08 -21.19 -7.80
N TYR A 524 -12.67 -22.35 -7.27
CA TYR A 524 -12.93 -22.74 -5.89
C TYR A 524 -11.76 -22.33 -5.04
N ILE A 525 -12.06 -21.64 -3.94
CA ILE A 525 -11.07 -21.05 -3.06
C ILE A 525 -10.04 -22.10 -2.64
N GLN A 526 -10.43 -23.25 -2.12
CA GLN A 526 -9.54 -24.34 -1.68
C GLN A 526 -8.68 -24.96 -2.78
N GLN A 527 -8.97 -24.68 -4.06
CA GLN A 527 -8.23 -25.19 -5.22
C GLN A 527 -7.34 -24.13 -5.86
N GLN A 528 -7.26 -22.92 -5.28
CA GLN A 528 -6.51 -21.83 -5.90
C GLN A 528 -5.00 -22.04 -5.80
N THR A 529 -4.38 -22.22 -6.97
CA THR A 529 -2.92 -22.33 -7.13
C THR A 529 -2.35 -20.99 -7.60
N GLY A 530 -1.02 -20.88 -7.53
CA GLY A 530 -0.27 -19.72 -7.97
C GLY A 530 0.65 -20.06 -9.14
N LYS A 531 0.71 -19.16 -10.12
CA LYS A 531 1.71 -19.18 -11.18
C LYS A 531 2.45 -17.84 -11.22
N LEU A 532 3.71 -17.86 -11.65
CA LEU A 532 4.44 -16.64 -11.98
C LEU A 532 4.70 -16.63 -13.48
N VAL A 533 4.23 -15.58 -14.13
CA VAL A 533 4.45 -15.35 -15.56
C VAL A 533 5.49 -14.26 -15.77
N ARG A 534 6.21 -14.40 -16.87
CA ARG A 534 7.22 -13.49 -17.39
C ARG A 534 6.76 -12.99 -18.75
N MET A 535 6.76 -11.69 -18.97
CA MET A 535 6.49 -11.06 -20.27
C MET A 535 7.73 -10.33 -20.76
N LEU A 536 8.24 -10.69 -21.93
CA LEU A 536 9.43 -10.07 -22.52
C LEU A 536 9.03 -8.88 -23.39
N THR A 537 9.67 -7.73 -23.15
CA THR A 537 9.42 -6.46 -23.86
C THR A 537 10.49 -6.23 -24.93
N ASN A 538 10.77 -7.26 -25.72
CA ASN A 538 11.89 -7.35 -26.67
C ASN A 538 11.64 -6.66 -28.04
N ASN A 539 10.51 -5.97 -28.20
CA ASN A 539 10.13 -5.29 -29.43
C ASN A 539 9.43 -3.96 -29.10
N ASP A 540 9.51 -2.96 -29.97
CA ASP A 540 8.84 -1.66 -29.76
C ASP A 540 7.30 -1.76 -29.81
N ASP A 541 6.77 -2.73 -30.57
CA ASP A 541 5.35 -3.04 -30.62
C ASP A 541 4.97 -4.06 -29.53
N PRO A 542 4.12 -3.67 -28.56
CA PRO A 542 3.63 -4.58 -27.55
C PRO A 542 2.92 -5.80 -28.13
N ALA A 543 2.35 -5.75 -29.34
CA ALA A 543 1.74 -6.92 -29.98
C ALA A 543 2.73 -8.06 -30.23
N GLN A 544 4.04 -7.80 -30.25
CA GLN A 544 5.09 -8.82 -30.44
C GLN A 544 5.67 -9.35 -29.11
N TRP A 545 5.31 -8.78 -27.96
CA TRP A 545 5.79 -9.25 -26.66
C TRP A 545 5.31 -10.68 -26.37
N SER A 546 6.19 -11.51 -25.81
CA SER A 546 5.91 -12.92 -25.50
C SER A 546 5.73 -13.15 -24.01
N ILE A 547 4.88 -14.11 -23.65
CA ILE A 547 4.61 -14.51 -22.25
C ILE A 547 4.98 -15.96 -22.06
N SER A 548 5.65 -16.26 -20.95
CA SER A 548 5.96 -17.62 -20.50
C SER A 548 5.66 -17.77 -19.00
N THR A 549 5.14 -18.94 -18.59
CA THR A 549 5.10 -19.30 -17.16
C THR A 549 6.49 -19.77 -16.75
N ILE A 550 7.01 -19.25 -15.65
CA ILE A 550 8.35 -19.58 -15.14
C ILE A 550 8.34 -20.24 -13.77
N PHE A 551 7.23 -20.13 -13.03
CA PHE A 551 7.06 -20.80 -11.74
C PHE A 551 5.62 -21.22 -11.50
N GLN A 552 5.43 -22.36 -10.84
CA GLN A 552 4.12 -22.85 -10.43
C GLN A 552 4.17 -23.45 -9.02
N THR A 553 3.18 -23.10 -8.20
CA THR A 553 2.97 -23.67 -6.87
C THR A 553 2.10 -24.95 -6.93
N SER A 554 2.18 -25.75 -5.87
CA SER A 554 1.28 -26.90 -5.65
C SER A 554 0.24 -26.56 -4.58
N GLY A 555 -0.93 -27.20 -4.59
CA GLY A 555 -1.97 -27.00 -3.58
C GLY A 555 -2.53 -25.57 -3.51
N TYR A 556 -3.19 -25.23 -2.40
CA TYR A 556 -3.71 -23.87 -2.19
C TYR A 556 -2.57 -22.91 -1.86
N ARG A 557 -1.93 -22.33 -2.89
CA ARG A 557 -0.79 -21.40 -2.74
C ARG A 557 -0.84 -20.28 -3.80
N PRO A 558 -1.84 -19.39 -3.74
CA PRO A 558 -2.00 -18.31 -4.71
C PRO A 558 -0.84 -17.31 -4.65
N LEU A 559 -0.44 -16.76 -5.80
CA LEU A 559 0.58 -15.72 -5.93
C LEU A 559 -0.08 -14.40 -6.37
N LEU A 560 -0.36 -13.53 -5.40
CA LEU A 560 -1.10 -12.28 -5.63
C LEU A 560 -0.21 -11.03 -5.65
N TYR A 561 0.70 -10.92 -4.68
CA TYR A 561 1.52 -9.73 -4.49
C TYR A 561 2.72 -9.72 -5.44
N ALA A 562 3.24 -8.53 -5.73
CA ALA A 562 4.39 -8.37 -6.61
C ALA A 562 5.62 -9.05 -6.01
N PRO A 563 6.49 -9.67 -6.83
CA PRO A 563 7.76 -10.18 -6.35
C PRO A 563 8.77 -9.05 -6.11
N ALA A 564 9.80 -9.33 -5.31
CA ALA A 564 11.06 -8.61 -5.36
C ALA A 564 12.03 -9.34 -6.30
N VAL A 565 12.78 -8.59 -7.11
CA VAL A 565 13.66 -9.14 -8.15
C VAL A 565 15.08 -8.59 -7.97
N SER A 566 16.09 -9.40 -8.23
CA SER A 566 17.51 -9.03 -8.12
C SER A 566 18.36 -9.75 -9.14
N VAL A 567 19.20 -9.03 -9.87
CA VAL A 567 20.21 -9.60 -10.76
C VAL A 567 21.52 -9.79 -9.99
N ARG A 568 22.14 -10.97 -10.11
CA ARG A 568 23.38 -11.35 -9.43
C ARG A 568 24.25 -12.19 -10.36
N GLY A 569 25.27 -11.56 -10.95
CA GLY A 569 26.10 -12.23 -11.94
C GLY A 569 25.24 -12.73 -13.11
N SER A 570 25.27 -14.04 -13.37
CA SER A 570 24.47 -14.66 -14.43
C SER A 570 23.06 -15.10 -14.01
N ASP A 571 22.68 -14.90 -12.74
CA ASP A 571 21.38 -15.33 -12.20
C ASP A 571 20.46 -14.13 -11.94
N LEU A 572 19.16 -14.32 -12.21
CA LEU A 572 18.10 -13.38 -11.82
C LEU A 572 17.24 -14.06 -10.77
N TRP A 573 17.27 -13.53 -9.55
CA TRP A 573 16.53 -14.04 -8.40
C TRP A 573 15.19 -13.35 -8.26
N ILE A 574 14.17 -14.14 -7.93
CA ILE A 574 12.79 -13.73 -7.71
C ILE A 574 12.38 -14.19 -6.32
N TYR A 575 11.85 -13.26 -5.52
CA TYR A 575 11.37 -13.49 -4.16
C TYR A 575 9.89 -13.18 -4.08
N ILE A 576 9.08 -14.13 -3.64
CA ILE A 576 7.63 -14.00 -3.57
C ILE A 576 7.05 -14.85 -2.44
N ALA A 577 5.94 -14.40 -1.86
CA ALA A 577 5.20 -15.16 -0.86
C ALA A 577 3.88 -15.66 -1.44
N SER A 578 3.48 -16.89 -1.10
CA SER A 578 2.11 -17.33 -1.34
C SER A 578 1.16 -16.76 -0.30
N GLY A 579 -0.04 -16.42 -0.73
CA GLY A 579 -1.07 -15.88 0.14
C GLY A 579 -2.04 -14.97 -0.60
N ARG A 580 -3.27 -14.93 -0.09
CA ARG A 580 -4.28 -13.94 -0.46
C ARG A 580 -5.12 -13.57 0.77
N PHE A 581 -5.55 -12.32 0.81
CA PHE A 581 -6.42 -11.80 1.86
C PHE A 581 -7.32 -10.71 1.27
N LEU A 582 -8.31 -11.13 0.48
CA LEU A 582 -9.22 -10.26 -0.28
C LEU A 582 -10.68 -10.40 0.16
N HIS A 583 -11.02 -11.46 0.90
CA HIS A 583 -12.39 -11.76 1.32
C HIS A 583 -12.46 -12.18 2.79
N MET A 584 -13.58 -11.93 3.47
CA MET A 584 -13.69 -12.25 4.91
C MET A 584 -13.56 -13.75 5.22
N TYR A 585 -14.02 -14.64 4.32
CA TYR A 585 -13.81 -16.08 4.47
C TYR A 585 -12.34 -16.46 4.44
N ASP A 586 -11.46 -15.66 3.84
CA ASP A 586 -10.02 -15.95 3.86
C ASP A 586 -9.50 -16.09 5.31
N LYS A 587 -10.20 -15.52 6.32
CA LYS A 587 -9.89 -15.70 7.76
C LYS A 587 -10.15 -17.11 8.30
N SER A 588 -11.17 -17.80 7.80
CA SER A 588 -11.65 -19.07 8.36
C SER A 588 -11.36 -20.29 7.48
N LEU A 589 -10.71 -20.10 6.33
CA LEU A 589 -10.34 -21.22 5.47
C LEU A 589 -9.34 -22.14 6.17
N SER A 590 -9.65 -23.44 6.17
CA SER A 590 -8.63 -24.47 6.31
C SER A 590 -7.83 -24.50 5.01
N ILE A 591 -6.61 -23.98 5.06
CA ILE A 591 -5.73 -23.84 3.89
C ILE A 591 -4.45 -24.62 4.10
N ASP A 592 -3.86 -25.07 3.00
CA ASP A 592 -2.49 -25.58 2.99
C ASP A 592 -1.54 -24.54 3.59
N THR A 593 -0.50 -25.02 4.27
CA THR A 593 0.59 -24.18 4.77
C THR A 593 1.17 -23.38 3.60
N GLN A 594 1.06 -22.05 3.73
CA GLN A 594 1.66 -21.11 2.78
C GLN A 594 3.18 -21.11 2.94
N LYS A 595 3.87 -20.65 1.89
CA LYS A 595 5.32 -20.64 1.81
C LYS A 595 5.87 -19.29 1.35
N LEU A 596 7.13 -19.07 1.69
CA LEU A 596 7.99 -18.04 1.11
C LEU A 596 8.93 -18.71 0.11
N TYR A 597 9.18 -18.03 -1.01
CA TYR A 597 10.02 -18.56 -2.09
C TYR A 597 11.12 -17.58 -2.45
N GLY A 598 12.29 -18.12 -2.80
CA GLY A 598 13.35 -17.43 -3.51
C GLY A 598 13.93 -18.35 -4.56
N PHE A 599 13.77 -18.03 -5.84
CA PHE A 599 14.22 -18.90 -6.93
C PHE A 599 14.78 -18.10 -8.10
N LYS A 600 15.57 -18.78 -8.94
CA LYS A 600 16.18 -18.20 -10.13
C LYS A 600 15.20 -18.27 -11.30
N ASP A 601 15.09 -17.21 -12.11
CA ASP A 601 14.41 -17.32 -13.41
C ASP A 601 15.14 -18.39 -14.25
N PRO A 602 14.50 -19.54 -14.55
CA PRO A 602 15.13 -20.61 -15.31
C PRO A 602 15.49 -20.19 -16.75
N CYS A 603 14.95 -19.07 -17.19
CA CYS A 603 15.10 -18.53 -18.52
C CYS A 603 15.97 -17.26 -18.56
N PHE A 604 16.80 -17.06 -17.54
CA PHE A 604 17.85 -16.05 -17.48
C PHE A 604 19.22 -16.73 -17.33
N ASN A 605 20.18 -16.38 -18.18
CA ASN A 605 21.57 -16.84 -18.10
C ASN A 605 22.51 -15.72 -18.54
N GLY A 606 22.75 -14.76 -17.64
CA GLY A 606 23.43 -13.49 -17.93
C GLY A 606 22.69 -12.56 -18.90
N SER A 607 21.65 -13.06 -19.56
CA SER A 607 20.73 -12.35 -20.45
C SER A 607 19.40 -13.10 -20.49
N LEU A 608 18.34 -12.43 -20.93
CA LEU A 608 17.02 -13.05 -21.12
C LEU A 608 17.02 -13.99 -22.32
N VAL A 609 16.65 -15.24 -22.09
CA VAL A 609 16.50 -16.24 -23.16
C VAL A 609 15.06 -16.20 -23.67
N SER A 610 14.86 -15.66 -24.87
CA SER A 610 13.53 -15.37 -25.44
C SER A 610 12.71 -16.60 -25.83
N THR A 611 13.36 -17.71 -26.17
CA THR A 611 12.73 -18.97 -26.57
C THR A 611 12.47 -19.92 -25.39
N CYS A 612 12.91 -19.56 -24.19
CA CYS A 612 12.80 -20.42 -23.02
C CYS A 612 11.39 -20.40 -22.43
N THR A 613 10.85 -21.59 -22.20
CA THR A 613 9.52 -21.84 -21.61
C THR A 613 9.59 -22.73 -20.37
N THR A 614 10.79 -22.91 -19.79
CA THR A 614 11.00 -23.74 -18.62
C THR A 614 10.24 -23.19 -17.42
N THR A 615 9.49 -24.05 -16.72
CA THR A 615 8.78 -23.72 -15.49
C THR A 615 9.44 -24.43 -14.31
N VAL A 616 9.84 -23.67 -13.30
CA VAL A 616 10.29 -24.18 -12.00
C VAL A 616 9.07 -24.54 -11.16
N THR A 617 9.17 -25.62 -10.40
CA THR A 617 8.13 -26.06 -9.45
C THR A 617 8.71 -26.19 -8.05
N GLU A 618 7.86 -26.41 -7.05
CA GLU A 618 8.32 -26.57 -5.67
C GLU A 618 9.29 -27.74 -5.47
N THR A 619 9.24 -28.78 -6.31
CA THR A 619 10.16 -29.94 -6.22
C THR A 619 11.60 -29.61 -6.66
N ASP A 620 11.78 -28.51 -7.39
CA ASP A 620 13.09 -28.04 -7.85
C ASP A 620 13.81 -27.16 -6.81
N LEU A 621 13.11 -26.79 -5.73
CA LEU A 621 13.59 -25.90 -4.67
C LEU A 621 14.11 -26.68 -3.46
N ALA A 622 15.06 -26.08 -2.74
CA ALA A 622 15.50 -26.53 -1.44
C ALA A 622 14.44 -26.20 -0.36
N ASP A 623 13.94 -27.18 0.39
CA ASP A 623 13.12 -26.89 1.57
C ASP A 623 14.03 -26.53 2.75
N VAL A 624 13.96 -25.28 3.22
CA VAL A 624 14.78 -24.75 4.32
C VAL A 624 14.00 -24.49 5.61
N SER A 625 12.77 -25.01 5.70
CA SER A 625 11.85 -24.77 6.81
C SER A 625 12.45 -25.12 8.18
N THR A 626 13.16 -26.24 8.27
CA THR A 626 13.74 -26.79 9.51
C THR A 626 15.19 -26.38 9.76
N VAL A 627 15.83 -25.64 8.84
CA VAL A 627 17.25 -25.27 8.94
C VAL A 627 17.43 -24.13 9.94
N VAL A 628 18.33 -24.27 10.90
CA VAL A 628 18.62 -23.30 11.96
C VAL A 628 20.06 -22.79 11.80
N VAL A 629 20.25 -21.48 11.97
CA VAL A 629 21.54 -20.80 11.88
C VAL A 629 21.86 -20.19 13.23
N LYS A 630 23.07 -20.42 13.73
CA LYS A 630 23.53 -19.84 15.00
C LYS A 630 24.57 -18.75 14.79
N ILE A 631 24.77 -17.90 15.80
CA ILE A 631 25.71 -16.76 15.76
C ILE A 631 27.18 -17.17 15.60
N ASP A 632 27.53 -18.41 15.94
CA ASP A 632 28.87 -18.99 15.74
C ASP A 632 29.07 -19.57 14.32
N GLY A 633 28.05 -19.47 13.45
CA GLY A 633 28.07 -19.99 12.09
C GLY A 633 27.74 -21.48 11.96
N THR A 634 27.42 -22.15 13.08
CA THR A 634 26.94 -23.54 13.04
C THR A 634 25.53 -23.63 12.48
N ILE A 635 25.29 -24.69 11.71
CA ILE A 635 24.02 -24.99 11.07
C ILE A 635 23.48 -26.31 11.65
N SER A 636 22.20 -26.32 11.99
CA SER A 636 21.50 -27.53 12.45
C SER A 636 20.16 -27.70 11.73
N GLY A 637 19.66 -28.93 11.68
CA GLY A 637 18.43 -29.27 10.98
C GLY A 637 18.67 -29.81 9.58
N THR A 638 17.80 -30.71 9.15
CA THR A 638 17.82 -31.37 7.84
C THR A 638 16.59 -30.88 7.10
N GLY A 639 16.70 -29.78 6.36
CA GLY A 639 15.69 -29.49 5.35
C GLY A 639 15.63 -30.63 4.30
N SER A 640 14.68 -30.60 3.37
CA SER A 640 14.75 -31.46 2.17
C SER A 640 15.77 -30.90 1.17
N ILE A 641 16.97 -30.67 1.69
CA ILE A 641 18.17 -30.21 1.02
C ILE A 641 19.03 -31.44 0.76
N THR A 642 19.66 -31.51 -0.40
CA THR A 642 20.58 -32.60 -0.74
C THR A 642 21.85 -32.48 0.11
N GLY A 643 21.84 -33.09 1.31
CA GLY A 643 22.94 -33.07 2.27
C GLY A 643 22.60 -32.40 3.59
N THR A 644 23.41 -32.64 4.62
CA THR A 644 23.26 -32.07 5.97
C THR A 644 24.33 -31.00 6.19
N PRO A 645 24.07 -29.71 5.88
CA PRO A 645 25.05 -28.66 6.07
C PRO A 645 25.32 -28.45 7.57
N THR A 646 26.59 -28.32 7.94
CA THR A 646 27.03 -28.13 9.34
C THR A 646 27.56 -26.72 9.60
N ASN A 647 27.91 -25.99 8.54
CA ASN A 647 28.39 -24.60 8.59
C ASN A 647 27.83 -23.76 7.43
N TRP A 648 27.97 -22.43 7.55
CA TRP A 648 27.43 -21.45 6.60
C TRP A 648 27.85 -21.68 5.14
N GLU A 649 29.11 -22.05 4.88
CA GLU A 649 29.60 -22.30 3.52
C GLU A 649 28.99 -23.57 2.93
N SER A 650 28.87 -24.63 3.72
CA SER A 650 28.20 -25.87 3.30
C SER A 650 26.72 -25.65 3.00
N LEU A 651 26.03 -24.78 3.76
CA LEU A 651 24.63 -24.42 3.53
C LEU A 651 24.45 -23.73 2.17
N LYS A 652 25.29 -22.72 1.88
CA LYS A 652 25.28 -22.04 0.58
C LYS A 652 25.54 -23.02 -0.57
N SER A 653 26.51 -23.91 -0.41
CA SER A 653 26.86 -24.91 -1.42
C SER A 653 25.68 -25.84 -1.72
N VAL A 654 25.04 -26.41 -0.70
CA VAL A 654 23.90 -27.32 -0.87
C VAL A 654 22.72 -26.64 -1.55
N ILE A 655 22.39 -25.40 -1.15
CA ILE A 655 21.27 -24.66 -1.76
C ILE A 655 21.59 -24.25 -3.21
N SER A 656 22.85 -23.94 -3.51
CA SER A 656 23.27 -23.57 -4.87
C SER A 656 23.09 -24.69 -5.91
N GLN A 657 22.97 -25.95 -5.48
CA GLN A 657 22.67 -27.10 -6.33
C GLN A 657 21.20 -27.19 -6.74
N LYS A 658 20.32 -26.42 -6.10
CA LYS A 658 18.88 -26.33 -6.40
C LYS A 658 18.58 -25.07 -7.23
N LYS A 659 17.36 -24.96 -7.73
CA LYS A 659 16.91 -23.77 -8.49
C LYS A 659 16.53 -22.58 -7.58
N GLY A 660 16.65 -22.76 -6.27
CA GLY A 660 16.29 -21.80 -5.24
C GLY A 660 15.94 -22.50 -3.93
N TRP A 661 15.19 -21.82 -3.10
CA TRP A 661 14.73 -22.27 -1.81
C TRP A 661 13.24 -21.97 -1.60
N MET A 662 12.62 -22.75 -0.74
CA MET A 662 11.28 -22.51 -0.20
C MET A 662 11.29 -22.70 1.32
N MET A 663 10.43 -21.95 2.01
CA MET A 663 10.26 -22.05 3.45
C MET A 663 8.77 -22.06 3.78
N ASN A 664 8.31 -23.08 4.50
CA ASN A 664 6.97 -23.13 5.06
C ASN A 664 6.81 -22.06 6.14
N LEU A 665 5.67 -21.37 6.16
CA LEU A 665 5.31 -20.53 7.30
C LEU A 665 4.99 -21.42 8.51
N ASN A 666 5.47 -21.03 9.70
CA ASN A 666 5.47 -21.95 10.84
C ASN A 666 4.06 -22.20 11.38
N THR A 667 3.12 -21.28 11.18
CA THR A 667 1.76 -21.40 11.69
C THR A 667 0.79 -21.68 10.55
N ALA A 668 -0.11 -22.65 10.74
CA ALA A 668 -1.19 -22.90 9.79
C ALA A 668 -2.02 -21.62 9.59
N GLN A 669 -2.55 -21.40 8.39
CA GLN A 669 -3.29 -20.19 7.97
C GLN A 669 -2.50 -18.89 7.84
N GLU A 670 -1.25 -18.83 8.31
CA GLU A 670 -0.34 -17.71 8.07
C GLU A 670 -0.10 -17.55 6.55
N ARG A 671 0.00 -16.32 6.05
CA ARG A 671 0.13 -16.04 4.61
C ARG A 671 0.85 -14.75 4.30
N GLY A 672 1.48 -14.66 3.12
CA GLY A 672 2.02 -13.40 2.62
C GLY A 672 0.90 -12.40 2.30
N VAL A 673 1.11 -11.13 2.67
CA VAL A 673 0.11 -10.06 2.47
C VAL A 673 0.65 -8.79 1.78
N ALA A 674 1.93 -8.78 1.38
CA ALA A 674 2.52 -7.65 0.69
C ALA A 674 3.71 -8.06 -0.20
N LYS A 675 4.18 -7.10 -1.01
CA LYS A 675 5.45 -7.20 -1.75
C LYS A 675 6.62 -7.29 -0.76
N PRO A 676 7.54 -8.27 -0.89
CA PRO A 676 8.73 -8.32 -0.08
C PRO A 676 9.69 -7.16 -0.40
N ALA A 677 10.48 -6.75 0.59
CA ALA A 677 11.55 -5.78 0.40
C ALA A 677 12.90 -6.49 0.38
N LEU A 678 13.75 -6.17 -0.59
CA LEU A 678 15.12 -6.70 -0.66
C LEU A 678 16.09 -5.55 -0.38
N ILE A 679 16.93 -5.72 0.63
CA ILE A 679 17.97 -4.75 0.97
C ILE A 679 19.22 -5.46 1.49
N GLY A 680 20.38 -5.14 0.91
CA GLY A 680 21.68 -5.64 1.36
C GLY A 680 21.71 -7.16 1.59
N ASP A 681 21.23 -7.93 0.61
CA ASP A 681 21.07 -9.39 0.63
C ASP A 681 20.11 -9.99 1.66
N ILE A 682 19.34 -9.16 2.37
CA ILE A 682 18.25 -9.60 3.22
C ILE A 682 16.93 -9.35 2.50
N VAL A 683 16.10 -10.38 2.42
CA VAL A 683 14.72 -10.29 1.96
C VAL A 683 13.82 -10.26 3.19
N LEU A 684 13.06 -9.18 3.29
CA LEU A 684 12.07 -8.97 4.32
C LEU A 684 10.68 -9.32 3.78
N PHE A 685 9.98 -10.23 4.45
CA PHE A 685 8.60 -10.60 4.13
C PHE A 685 7.67 -10.23 5.28
N THR A 686 6.54 -9.61 4.96
CA THR A 686 5.44 -9.44 5.92
C THR A 686 4.36 -10.50 5.68
N THR A 687 4.00 -11.19 6.75
CA THR A 687 2.95 -12.21 6.74
C THR A 687 1.89 -11.89 7.78
N TYR A 688 0.72 -12.48 7.61
CA TYR A 688 -0.41 -12.30 8.50
C TYR A 688 -1.01 -13.65 8.85
N LEU A 689 -1.29 -13.84 10.14
CA LEU A 689 -2.05 -14.94 10.68
C LEU A 689 -3.43 -14.41 11.10
N PRO A 690 -4.48 -14.61 10.29
CA PRO A 690 -5.82 -14.23 10.66
C PRO A 690 -6.30 -15.00 11.90
N THR A 691 -7.13 -14.34 12.69
CA THR A 691 -7.92 -14.97 13.76
C THR A 691 -9.37 -15.12 13.28
N SER A 692 -10.01 -16.23 13.66
CA SER A 692 -11.44 -16.48 13.43
C SER A 692 -12.32 -15.99 14.56
N ASP A 693 -11.72 -15.59 15.70
CA ASP A 693 -12.45 -15.09 16.86
C ASP A 693 -12.88 -13.63 16.62
N ILE A 694 -14.20 -13.42 16.60
CA ILE A 694 -14.87 -12.13 16.40
C ILE A 694 -14.57 -11.17 17.58
N CYS A 695 -14.29 -11.71 18.77
CA CYS A 695 -13.97 -10.93 19.97
C CYS A 695 -12.49 -10.57 20.08
N SER A 696 -11.62 -11.21 19.28
CA SER A 696 -10.19 -10.93 19.30
C SER A 696 -9.86 -9.67 18.50
N ALA A 697 -8.85 -8.94 18.96
CA ALA A 697 -8.42 -7.62 18.48
C ALA A 697 -7.95 -7.53 17.00
N GLY A 698 -8.02 -8.63 16.25
CA GLY A 698 -7.40 -8.80 14.94
C GLY A 698 -6.33 -9.89 14.97
N GLY A 699 -5.98 -10.44 13.81
CA GLY A 699 -4.95 -11.46 13.69
C GLY A 699 -3.55 -10.90 13.99
N THR A 700 -2.53 -11.75 13.90
CA THR A 700 -1.14 -11.37 14.23
C THR A 700 -0.31 -11.17 12.97
N GLY A 701 0.42 -10.06 12.88
CA GLY A 701 1.41 -9.81 11.83
C GLY A 701 2.79 -10.36 12.21
N TYR A 702 3.54 -10.88 11.23
CA TYR A 702 4.93 -11.30 11.41
C TYR A 702 5.87 -10.71 10.35
N LEU A 703 7.09 -10.40 10.77
CA LEU A 703 8.18 -10.03 9.88
C LEU A 703 9.18 -11.19 9.81
N TYR A 704 9.49 -11.64 8.60
CA TYR A 704 10.58 -12.57 8.34
C TYR A 704 11.76 -11.82 7.73
N ALA A 705 12.96 -12.06 8.25
CA ALA A 705 14.20 -11.53 7.73
C ALA A 705 15.09 -12.68 7.27
N LEU A 706 15.12 -12.93 5.96
CA LEU A 706 15.79 -14.08 5.38
C LEU A 706 16.97 -13.66 4.51
N TYR A 707 18.05 -14.43 4.55
CA TYR A 707 19.15 -14.26 3.62
C TYR A 707 18.72 -14.69 2.22
N SER A 708 18.81 -13.75 1.28
CA SER A 708 18.37 -13.85 -0.11
C SER A 708 18.81 -15.14 -0.84
N LEU A 709 20.01 -15.65 -0.59
CA LEU A 709 20.51 -16.85 -1.30
C LEU A 709 20.06 -18.17 -0.69
N THR A 710 19.80 -18.21 0.63
CA THR A 710 19.54 -19.46 1.35
C THR A 710 18.12 -19.58 1.90
N GLY A 711 17.38 -18.48 2.02
CA GLY A 711 16.05 -18.49 2.67
C GLY A 711 16.09 -18.77 4.17
N THR A 712 17.28 -18.71 4.80
CA THR A 712 17.48 -18.92 6.24
C THR A 712 17.79 -17.59 6.93
N ALA A 713 17.96 -17.59 8.26
CA ALA A 713 18.53 -16.43 8.93
C ALA A 713 19.95 -16.15 8.39
N TYR A 714 20.37 -14.89 8.40
CA TYR A 714 21.75 -14.51 8.09
C TYR A 714 22.66 -14.81 9.28
N ILE A 715 23.93 -15.16 9.03
CA ILE A 715 24.92 -15.49 10.08
C ILE A 715 25.13 -14.35 11.10
N LYS A 716 24.82 -13.11 10.72
CA LYS A 716 24.75 -11.98 11.66
C LYS A 716 23.29 -11.69 11.99
N PRO A 717 22.92 -11.60 13.28
CA PRO A 717 21.55 -11.28 13.68
C PRO A 717 21.03 -10.01 13.03
N VAL A 718 19.91 -10.12 12.31
CA VAL A 718 19.24 -8.98 11.68
C VAL A 718 18.13 -8.45 12.59
N ILE A 719 17.36 -9.36 13.18
CA ILE A 719 16.22 -9.07 14.06
C ILE A 719 16.39 -9.71 15.45
N GLY A 720 17.65 -9.85 15.88
CA GLY A 720 18.02 -10.48 17.15
C GLY A 720 18.27 -11.98 17.08
N TYR A 721 18.58 -12.56 18.24
CA TYR A 721 18.88 -13.99 18.41
C TYR A 721 18.47 -14.45 19.81
N ASN A 722 18.27 -15.76 19.97
CA ASN A 722 18.00 -16.40 21.25
C ASN A 722 19.31 -16.56 22.04
N THR A 723 19.40 -15.89 23.17
CA THR A 723 20.59 -15.90 24.03
C THR A 723 20.83 -17.23 24.75
N ALA A 724 19.83 -18.10 24.86
CA ALA A 724 19.96 -19.39 25.54
C ALA A 724 20.63 -20.47 24.66
N ASN A 725 20.36 -20.46 23.35
CA ASN A 725 20.82 -21.50 22.42
C ASN A 725 21.60 -20.95 21.20
N ASN A 726 21.86 -19.64 21.17
CA ASN A 726 22.59 -18.93 20.12
C ASN A 726 21.91 -18.94 18.73
N GLU A 727 20.63 -19.31 18.65
CA GLU A 727 19.85 -19.36 17.41
C GLU A 727 19.45 -17.96 16.93
N ILE A 728 19.71 -17.67 15.66
CA ILE A 728 19.33 -16.39 15.06
C ILE A 728 17.87 -16.42 14.65
N TYR A 729 17.11 -15.38 15.04
CA TYR A 729 15.71 -15.29 14.70
C TYR A 729 15.52 -15.06 13.20
N LYS A 730 14.75 -15.95 12.55
CA LYS A 730 14.25 -15.75 11.17
C LYS A 730 13.02 -14.86 11.12
N ARG A 731 12.26 -14.82 12.22
CA ARG A 731 10.98 -14.11 12.31
C ARG A 731 10.80 -13.45 13.66
N THR A 732 10.02 -12.37 13.67
CA THR A 732 9.54 -11.71 14.88
C THR A 732 8.05 -11.36 14.75
N SER A 733 7.34 -11.34 15.88
CA SER A 733 5.93 -10.90 15.92
C SER A 733 5.90 -9.38 15.86
N MET A 734 5.02 -8.83 15.03
CA MET A 734 4.78 -7.39 14.97
C MET A 734 3.63 -6.97 15.88
N GLY A 735 2.86 -7.92 16.40
CA GLY A 735 1.67 -7.67 17.19
C GLY A 735 0.40 -7.81 16.37
N ILE A 736 -0.66 -7.15 16.84
CA ILE A 736 -2.01 -7.28 16.31
C ILE A 736 -2.19 -6.37 15.09
N GLY A 737 -2.68 -6.98 14.01
CA GLY A 737 -3.06 -6.31 12.78
C GLY A 737 -2.41 -6.91 11.53
N THR A 738 -3.04 -6.67 10.38
CA THR A 738 -2.47 -7.06 9.08
C THR A 738 -1.37 -6.08 8.72
N PRO A 739 -0.13 -6.54 8.46
CA PRO A 739 0.93 -5.65 8.06
C PRO A 739 0.83 -5.22 6.60
N SER A 740 1.25 -4.00 6.36
CA SER A 740 1.38 -3.39 5.04
C SER A 740 2.72 -3.75 4.36
N SER A 741 2.97 -3.16 3.18
CA SER A 741 4.28 -3.21 2.54
C SER A 741 5.32 -2.46 3.35
N ILE A 742 6.57 -2.92 3.29
CA ILE A 742 7.66 -2.36 4.08
C ILE A 742 8.15 -1.05 3.45
N SER A 743 8.11 0.04 4.22
CA SER A 743 8.76 1.31 3.87
C SER A 743 10.14 1.34 4.52
N ILE A 744 11.20 1.50 3.74
CA ILE A 744 12.58 1.53 4.26
C ILE A 744 13.08 2.96 4.31
N HIS A 745 13.68 3.30 5.44
CA HIS A 745 14.47 4.49 5.65
C HIS A 745 15.91 4.12 5.95
N MET A 746 16.82 4.91 5.39
CA MET A 746 18.25 4.78 5.61
C MET A 746 18.75 6.13 6.13
N GLY A 747 19.10 6.18 7.42
CA GLY A 747 19.71 7.34 8.05
C GLY A 747 21.24 7.27 8.09
N ARG A 748 21.85 8.14 8.90
CA ARG A 748 23.32 8.25 9.07
C ARG A 748 23.99 7.01 9.69
N GLU A 749 23.23 6.17 10.38
CA GLU A 749 23.74 5.01 11.09
C GLU A 749 24.05 3.81 10.17
N LYS A 750 24.75 2.80 10.72
CA LYS A 750 25.05 1.57 9.98
C LYS A 750 23.82 0.66 9.98
N GLY A 751 23.05 0.69 8.90
CA GLY A 751 21.85 -0.12 8.73
C GLY A 751 20.71 0.70 8.13
N GLY A 752 19.49 0.22 8.29
CA GLY A 752 18.28 0.99 7.97
C GLY A 752 17.18 0.69 8.97
N ARG A 753 16.14 1.51 8.94
CA ARG A 753 14.89 1.30 9.69
C ARG A 753 13.77 0.98 8.71
N ALA A 754 13.09 -0.13 8.96
CA ALA A 754 11.89 -0.52 8.25
C ALA A 754 10.67 -0.06 9.05
N TYR A 755 9.82 0.74 8.43
CA TYR A 755 8.50 1.14 8.94
C TYR A 755 7.45 0.22 8.35
N ILE A 756 6.72 -0.46 9.23
CA ILE A 756 5.64 -1.37 8.84
C ILE A 756 4.40 -0.98 9.64
N GLN A 757 3.41 -0.42 8.95
CA GLN A 757 2.13 -0.13 9.57
C GLN A 757 1.24 -1.36 9.56
N GLN A 758 0.62 -1.60 10.71
CA GLN A 758 -0.35 -2.66 10.94
C GLN A 758 -1.77 -2.14 10.73
N SER A 759 -2.70 -3.07 10.54
CA SER A 759 -4.09 -2.72 10.33
C SER A 759 -4.78 -2.10 11.55
N THR A 760 -4.10 -2.00 12.68
CA THR A 760 -4.57 -1.27 13.87
C THR A 760 -4.20 0.22 13.80
N GLY A 761 -3.32 0.62 12.88
CA GLY A 761 -2.68 1.94 12.87
C GLY A 761 -1.33 1.98 13.59
N ALA A 762 -0.97 0.95 14.37
CA ALA A 762 0.36 0.85 14.97
C ALA A 762 1.46 0.78 13.90
N ILE A 763 2.62 1.39 14.16
CA ILE A 763 3.79 1.34 13.28
C ILE A 763 4.90 0.61 14.02
N MET A 764 5.35 -0.50 13.46
CA MET A 764 6.55 -1.17 13.94
C MET A 764 7.78 -0.61 13.23
N ASN A 765 8.76 -0.20 14.04
CA ASN A 765 10.08 0.18 13.58
C ASN A 765 11.00 -1.02 13.76
N VAL A 766 11.58 -1.52 12.67
CA VAL A 766 12.57 -2.59 12.72
C VAL A 766 13.90 -2.06 12.25
N GLU A 767 14.84 -1.96 13.18
CA GLU A 767 16.24 -1.75 12.86
C GLU A 767 16.80 -3.02 12.25
N PHE A 768 17.50 -2.87 11.12
CA PHE A 768 18.18 -3.99 10.50
C PHE A 768 19.61 -3.59 10.09
N GLN A 769 20.52 -4.54 10.25
CA GLN A 769 21.85 -4.45 9.67
C GLN A 769 21.86 -5.18 8.32
N THR A 770 22.37 -4.51 7.30
CA THR A 770 22.52 -5.08 5.96
C THR A 770 23.79 -5.93 5.86
N ALA A 771 23.77 -6.99 5.05
CA ALA A 771 24.96 -7.82 4.82
C ALA A 771 26.04 -7.07 4.03
N ALA A 772 25.63 -6.16 3.12
CA ALA A 772 26.48 -5.20 2.41
C ALA A 772 26.36 -3.79 3.03
N ARG A 773 27.44 -2.99 3.05
CA ARG A 773 27.37 -1.61 3.58
C ARG A 773 26.46 -0.76 2.69
N ALA A 774 25.32 -0.34 3.21
CA ALA A 774 24.47 0.65 2.61
C ALA A 774 24.26 1.76 3.66
N LYS A 775 24.58 3.00 3.30
CA LYS A 775 24.40 4.20 4.14
C LYS A 775 23.89 5.32 3.25
N SER A 776 22.99 6.16 3.76
CA SER A 776 22.72 7.47 3.16
C SER A 776 23.78 8.46 3.62
N GLY A 777 24.23 9.31 2.71
CA GLY A 777 25.24 10.33 3.00
C GLY A 777 26.00 10.78 1.75
N TYR A 778 26.53 12.00 1.80
CA TYR A 778 27.46 12.49 0.79
C TYR A 778 28.83 11.83 1.02
N ILE A 779 29.35 11.13 0.01
CA ILE A 779 30.75 10.67 0.02
C ILE A 779 31.56 11.77 -0.65
N LEU A 780 32.38 12.48 0.13
CA LEU A 780 33.34 13.42 -0.44
C LEU A 780 34.39 12.64 -1.23
N TRP A 781 34.88 13.20 -2.35
CA TRP A 781 35.88 12.55 -3.21
C TRP A 781 37.14 12.11 -2.44
N ARG A 782 37.44 12.77 -1.31
CA ARG A 782 38.57 12.49 -0.43
C ARG A 782 38.34 11.31 0.53
N GLU A 783 37.09 10.91 0.75
CA GLU A 783 36.72 9.74 1.57
C GLU A 783 36.66 8.44 0.76
N LYS A 784 36.78 8.55 -0.57
CA LYS A 784 36.76 7.42 -1.51
C LYS A 784 38.13 6.75 -1.69
N TRP A 785 39.19 7.31 -1.10
CA TRP A 785 40.59 6.87 -1.23
C TRP A 785 41.18 6.44 0.10
#